data_AF-A0A1I7V283-F1
#
_entry.id   AF-A0A1I7V283-F1
#
_cell.length_a   1.000
_cell.length_b   1.000
_cell.length_c   1.000
_cell.angle_alpha   90.00
_cell.angle_beta   90.00
_cell.angle_gamma   90.00
#
_symmetry.space_group_name_H-M   'P 1'
#
loop_
_entity.id
_entity.type
_entity.pdbx_description
1 polymer ?
#
loop_
_entity_poly.entity_id
_entity_poly.type
_entity_poly.pdbx_seq_one_letter_code
_entity_poly.pdbx_strand_id
1 'polypeptide(L)'
;MKLALLLFLIGFADSCLRFQSVIDLITVPNCLCPPIKLLDQQGVQTNLDGNYLKNMQIWKPTIGFSTEKECEFNVICSEVPGASSFSTMMFRENGNPIYLNRVVNTQNTFFEQPRSMDTLWCGQDTDGSYKWIYYGQPQEDLSFACVADVDSCKCPKINYADNYVVLDERYPPDHCSMYSTGCIQEDPYFPFLYATGESRNLVINSASHMAGFGMTVYEDLLCVKTSESTFQWHYSNLPLNDVSIKCNTIKNEFGSEIYCGCGAFQWIGSYDQVVARDRKKQYVGAEIKSMLYNIGCEFDMLCGDGDAVVFSDNYDPIEAPSQLYFKCVDNPLSVYSHMWLVNGVRLINPAAGCLKKIPSVSTPNCLCPPIKLLDRFDVEDNGYGSYLRNRETWQPTIDMEPSSSCFFNIWCFPVPGVSSFYTVMFRSNGSPLYINRIVNNQSTFVNQPRSIGDMKCGLDTDGTYKWFFHDYPITDMSFACQADVESCNCPPIVELPSHPALLETRYQGAPDQCSLYNAQCEDRALLPFLYSNNGTINSGALGPTFYEDLTCIRETYGYFWYYFNQKLENLKIGCDTVQNAFGSGEVCVCGNFPLITSAEQLNRYDRQLEYTNASIGTYSFQPSCEFNMNCEEGYTAVVFSSNYKSLKVVGIPVKCTYNPLSSLFRMWVVNAVRVLNPAGACLKLN
;
A
#
# COMPACT_ATOMS: atom_id res chain seq x y z
N MET A 1 33.93 -38.52 -38.30
CA MET A 1 35.32 -38.98 -38.56
C MET A 1 35.59 -38.91 -40.05
N LYS A 2 36.69 -38.23 -40.44
CA LYS A 2 37.20 -37.95 -41.81
C LYS A 2 36.45 -36.84 -42.55
N LEU A 3 36.90 -35.58 -42.64
CA LEU A 3 38.25 -35.02 -42.89
C LEU A 3 38.87 -35.55 -44.18
N ALA A 4 38.67 -34.82 -45.29
CA ALA A 4 39.64 -34.58 -46.37
C ALA A 4 38.94 -33.93 -47.58
N LEU A 5 39.11 -32.63 -47.79
CA LEU A 5 39.52 -32.05 -49.07
C LEU A 5 39.63 -30.53 -48.92
N LEU A 6 40.85 -30.01 -48.83
CA LEU A 6 41.30 -28.79 -49.52
C LEU A 6 42.72 -28.47 -49.06
N LEU A 7 43.66 -29.07 -49.77
CA LEU A 7 45.07 -28.75 -49.74
C LEU A 7 45.48 -28.69 -51.20
N PHE A 8 45.51 -27.48 -51.76
CA PHE A 8 46.42 -27.04 -52.83
C PHE A 8 46.13 -25.57 -53.17
N LEU A 9 46.93 -24.66 -52.59
CA LEU A 9 47.84 -23.77 -53.31
C LEU A 9 48.37 -22.72 -52.33
N ILE A 10 49.64 -22.91 -51.96
CA ILE A 10 50.44 -21.97 -51.20
C ILE A 10 50.88 -20.88 -52.17
N GLY A 11 50.38 -19.66 -51.95
CA GLY A 11 50.88 -18.43 -52.55
C GLY A 11 50.92 -17.38 -51.44
N PHE A 12 52.12 -16.92 -51.10
CA PHE A 12 52.39 -15.99 -50.01
C PHE A 12 51.55 -14.71 -50.12
N ALA A 13 50.68 -14.49 -49.14
CA ALA A 13 50.32 -13.16 -48.66
C ALA A 13 50.29 -13.26 -47.14
N ASP A 14 51.18 -12.52 -46.47
CA ASP A 14 51.12 -12.27 -45.03
C ASP A 14 49.81 -11.54 -44.71
N SER A 15 48.74 -12.31 -44.55
CA SER A 15 47.49 -11.84 -43.99
C SER A 15 47.38 -12.49 -42.62
N CYS A 16 47.77 -11.76 -41.57
CA CYS A 16 47.35 -12.10 -40.22
C CYS A 16 45.82 -12.20 -40.22
N LEU A 17 45.31 -13.42 -40.17
CA LEU A 17 43.91 -13.69 -39.94
C LEU A 17 43.62 -13.30 -38.48
N ARG A 18 43.30 -12.01 -38.26
CA ARG A 18 42.74 -11.55 -36.98
C ARG A 18 41.39 -12.23 -36.83
N PHE A 19 41.33 -13.28 -36.02
CA PHE A 19 40.09 -13.67 -35.36
C PHE A 19 39.69 -12.51 -34.44
N GLN A 20 38.94 -11.56 -34.98
CA GLN A 20 38.25 -10.55 -34.18
C GLN A 20 37.05 -11.28 -33.57
N SER A 21 37.22 -11.83 -32.37
CA SER A 21 36.07 -12.04 -31.49
C SER A 21 35.44 -10.66 -31.35
N VAL A 22 34.28 -10.47 -31.97
CA VAL A 22 33.57 -9.19 -32.05
C VAL A 22 33.13 -8.81 -30.64
N ILE A 23 34.01 -8.12 -29.92
CA ILE A 23 33.65 -7.42 -28.71
C ILE A 23 33.19 -6.05 -29.22
N ASP A 24 31.88 -5.85 -29.32
CA ASP A 24 31.21 -4.60 -29.68
C ASP A 24 31.33 -3.54 -28.56
N LEU A 25 32.55 -3.37 -28.06
CA LEU A 25 32.92 -2.41 -27.02
C LEU A 25 33.82 -1.35 -27.65
N ILE A 26 33.41 -0.10 -27.52
CA ILE A 26 34.11 1.08 -28.04
C ILE A 26 34.72 1.85 -26.88
N THR A 27 36.05 1.84 -26.80
CA THR A 27 36.78 2.70 -25.85
C THR A 27 36.75 4.14 -26.35
N VAL A 28 36.29 5.07 -25.51
CA VAL A 28 36.38 6.50 -25.81
C VAL A 28 37.82 6.96 -25.60
N PRO A 29 38.50 7.53 -26.62
CA PRO A 29 39.87 7.98 -26.50
C PRO A 29 40.05 8.98 -25.35
N ASN A 30 41.18 8.86 -24.64
CA ASN A 30 41.53 9.71 -23.50
C ASN A 30 40.47 9.73 -22.39
N CYS A 31 39.76 8.63 -22.22
CA CYS A 31 38.72 8.49 -21.21
C CYS A 31 38.98 7.30 -20.28
N LEU A 32 38.79 7.52 -18.97
CA LEU A 32 38.98 6.49 -17.95
C LEU A 32 37.73 5.62 -17.73
N CYS A 33 36.61 5.99 -18.32
CA CYS A 33 35.34 5.28 -18.18
C CYS A 33 35.30 3.97 -18.98
N PRO A 34 34.38 3.05 -18.61
CA PRO A 34 34.22 1.78 -19.29
C PRO A 34 33.88 1.97 -20.78
N PRO A 35 34.29 1.02 -21.63
CA PRO A 35 33.91 1.04 -23.04
C PRO A 35 32.39 1.06 -23.24
N ILE A 36 31.94 1.75 -24.28
CA ILE A 36 30.54 1.83 -24.68
C ILE A 36 30.17 0.59 -25.49
N LYS A 37 29.04 -0.04 -25.18
CA LYS A 37 28.56 -1.21 -25.92
C LYS A 37 27.64 -0.82 -27.08
N LEU A 38 27.80 -1.45 -28.23
CA LEU A 38 26.89 -1.27 -29.36
C LEU A 38 25.99 -2.49 -29.52
N LEU A 39 24.67 -2.28 -29.42
CA LEU A 39 23.71 -3.36 -29.51
C LEU A 39 23.27 -3.56 -30.97
N ASP A 40 23.25 -4.83 -31.38
CA ASP A 40 22.50 -5.29 -32.55
C ASP A 40 21.18 -5.96 -32.10
N GLN A 41 20.53 -6.66 -33.03
CA GLN A 41 19.30 -7.41 -32.78
C GLN A 41 19.39 -8.33 -31.55
N GLN A 42 20.47 -9.10 -31.44
CA GLN A 42 20.65 -10.04 -30.33
C GLN A 42 20.90 -9.28 -29.03
N GLY A 43 21.69 -8.21 -29.09
CA GLY A 43 21.95 -7.33 -27.95
C GLY A 43 20.68 -6.80 -27.30
N VAL A 44 19.77 -6.22 -28.10
CA VAL A 44 18.49 -5.69 -27.60
C VAL A 44 17.54 -6.81 -27.15
N GLN A 45 17.51 -7.95 -27.83
CA GLN A 45 16.73 -9.12 -27.42
C GLN A 45 17.09 -9.64 -26.03
N THR A 46 18.35 -9.51 -25.64
CA THR A 46 18.85 -9.95 -24.33
C THR A 46 18.84 -8.84 -23.27
N ASN A 47 18.58 -7.60 -23.65
CA ASN A 47 18.46 -6.49 -22.71
C ASN A 47 17.05 -6.52 -22.06
N LEU A 48 16.99 -6.66 -20.73
CA LEU A 48 15.75 -6.87 -20.00
C LEU A 48 14.69 -5.79 -20.29
N ASP A 49 15.08 -4.52 -20.17
CA ASP A 49 14.19 -3.37 -20.33
C ASP A 49 13.95 -2.97 -21.79
N GLY A 50 14.85 -3.38 -22.69
CA GLY A 50 14.75 -3.16 -24.14
C GLY A 50 14.01 -4.26 -24.89
N ASN A 51 13.70 -5.39 -24.24
CA ASN A 51 13.17 -6.59 -24.89
C ASN A 51 11.83 -6.37 -25.61
N TYR A 52 11.05 -5.34 -25.25
CA TYR A 52 9.82 -5.01 -25.97
C TYR A 52 10.09 -4.62 -27.44
N LEU A 53 11.30 -4.15 -27.76
CA LEU A 53 11.75 -3.78 -29.10
C LEU A 53 12.29 -4.96 -29.92
N LYS A 54 12.30 -6.19 -29.38
CA LYS A 54 13.00 -7.36 -29.94
C LYS A 54 12.65 -7.76 -31.38
N ASN A 55 11.48 -7.38 -31.88
CA ASN A 55 11.03 -7.68 -33.24
C ASN A 55 11.16 -6.48 -34.20
N MET A 56 11.63 -5.34 -33.71
CA MET A 56 11.99 -4.20 -34.56
C MET A 56 13.29 -4.53 -35.31
N GLN A 57 13.52 -3.88 -36.44
CA GLN A 57 14.82 -3.95 -37.12
C GLN A 57 15.83 -3.10 -36.34
N ILE A 58 16.95 -3.71 -35.93
CA ILE A 58 17.94 -3.07 -35.05
C ILE A 58 19.34 -3.19 -35.66
N TRP A 59 20.11 -2.10 -35.58
CA TRP A 59 21.51 -2.09 -36.01
C TRP A 59 22.37 -1.20 -35.11
N LYS A 60 23.69 -1.37 -35.25
CA LYS A 60 24.69 -0.66 -34.45
C LYS A 60 24.86 0.78 -34.97
N PRO A 61 24.87 1.78 -34.08
CA PRO A 61 25.23 3.14 -34.47
C PRO A 61 26.74 3.25 -34.74
N THR A 62 27.14 4.36 -35.34
CA THR A 62 28.54 4.78 -35.40
C THR A 62 28.81 5.78 -34.27
N ILE A 63 29.95 5.64 -33.59
CA ILE A 63 30.40 6.57 -32.55
C ILE A 63 31.52 7.44 -33.14
N GLY A 64 31.34 8.76 -33.10
CA GLY A 64 32.36 9.75 -33.43
C GLY A 64 32.95 10.35 -32.16
N PHE A 65 34.23 10.70 -32.18
CA PHE A 65 34.92 11.29 -31.02
C PHE A 65 35.29 12.75 -31.27
N SER A 66 35.21 13.57 -30.23
CA SER A 66 35.74 14.94 -30.30
C SER A 66 37.26 14.91 -30.36
N THR A 67 37.83 15.73 -31.26
CA THR A 67 39.28 15.98 -31.29
C THR A 67 39.70 17.12 -30.36
N GLU A 68 38.73 17.87 -29.81
CA GLU A 68 38.96 19.08 -29.03
C GLU A 68 38.71 18.91 -27.53
N LYS A 69 37.87 17.93 -27.15
CA LYS A 69 37.47 17.69 -25.76
C LYS A 69 37.60 16.22 -25.38
N GLU A 70 38.21 15.98 -24.22
CA GLU A 70 38.37 14.63 -23.66
C GLU A 70 37.02 14.04 -23.24
N CYS A 71 36.87 12.72 -23.36
CA CYS A 71 35.65 11.98 -23.00
C CYS A 71 34.34 12.40 -23.72
N GLU A 72 34.42 13.20 -24.78
CA GLU A 72 33.24 13.61 -25.55
C GLU A 72 33.08 12.77 -26.83
N PHE A 73 31.87 12.25 -27.03
CA PHE A 73 31.53 11.44 -28.19
C PHE A 73 30.13 11.79 -28.70
N ASN A 74 29.90 11.50 -29.98
CA ASN A 74 28.62 11.64 -30.63
C ASN A 74 28.13 10.29 -31.17
N VAL A 75 26.82 10.11 -31.19
CA VAL A 75 26.17 8.91 -31.72
C VAL A 75 25.48 9.22 -33.04
N ILE A 76 25.70 8.38 -34.05
CA ILE A 76 25.14 8.51 -35.39
C ILE A 76 24.42 7.21 -35.75
N CYS A 77 23.15 7.32 -36.10
CA CYS A 77 22.38 6.26 -36.73
C CYS A 77 22.21 6.58 -38.21
N SER A 78 22.81 5.77 -39.07
CA SER A 78 22.64 5.88 -40.52
C SER A 78 21.48 5.02 -41.00
N GLU A 79 20.80 5.46 -42.06
CA GLU A 79 19.78 4.68 -42.74
C GLU A 79 20.35 3.33 -43.21
N VAL A 80 19.53 2.29 -43.09
CA VAL A 80 19.81 0.94 -43.61
C VAL A 80 18.70 0.52 -44.57
N PRO A 81 18.93 -0.45 -45.48
CA PRO A 81 17.90 -0.89 -46.41
C PRO A 81 16.59 -1.25 -45.70
N GLY A 82 15.50 -0.60 -46.11
CA GLY A 82 14.16 -0.81 -45.55
C GLY A 82 13.82 0.03 -44.31
N ALA A 83 14.72 0.92 -43.84
CA ALA A 83 14.52 1.72 -42.63
C ALA A 83 14.81 3.23 -42.83
N SER A 84 13.93 3.93 -43.55
CA SER A 84 14.05 5.39 -43.77
C SER A 84 13.63 6.24 -42.56
N SER A 85 13.00 5.62 -41.56
CA SER A 85 12.62 6.21 -40.27
C SER A 85 13.14 5.36 -39.12
N PHE A 86 13.76 5.99 -38.12
CA PHE A 86 14.42 5.31 -37.02
C PHE A 86 14.71 6.23 -35.83
N SER A 87 14.98 5.61 -34.67
CA SER A 87 15.41 6.30 -33.45
C SER A 87 16.80 5.85 -33.03
N THR A 88 17.57 6.80 -32.52
CA THR A 88 18.80 6.53 -31.76
C THR A 88 18.40 6.34 -30.30
N MET A 89 18.76 5.21 -29.69
CA MET A 89 18.39 4.90 -28.31
C MET A 89 19.61 4.58 -27.46
N MET A 90 19.57 5.05 -26.21
CA MET A 90 20.51 4.70 -25.15
C MET A 90 19.88 3.66 -24.23
N PHE A 91 20.56 2.53 -24.06
CA PHE A 91 20.18 1.44 -23.16
C PHE A 91 21.07 1.46 -21.93
N ARG A 92 20.50 1.06 -20.79
CA ARG A 92 21.14 1.09 -19.48
C ARG A 92 20.76 -0.17 -18.71
N GLU A 93 21.58 -0.56 -17.74
CA GLU A 93 21.32 -1.74 -16.91
C GLU A 93 20.15 -1.53 -15.93
N ASN A 94 20.04 -0.31 -15.41
CA ASN A 94 19.11 0.04 -14.34
C ASN A 94 17.95 0.92 -14.82
N GLY A 95 17.46 0.70 -16.04
CA GLY A 95 16.25 1.38 -16.47
C GLY A 95 15.97 1.37 -17.97
N ASN A 96 14.75 1.80 -18.26
CA ASN A 96 14.19 1.84 -19.60
C ASN A 96 15.08 2.58 -20.62
N PRO A 97 15.05 2.15 -21.90
CA PRO A 97 15.73 2.85 -22.97
C PRO A 97 15.31 4.32 -23.05
N ILE A 98 16.29 5.20 -23.28
CA ILE A 98 16.07 6.63 -23.49
C ILE A 98 16.25 6.94 -24.97
N TYR A 99 15.27 7.62 -25.54
CA TYR A 99 15.24 8.01 -26.94
C TYR A 99 16.05 9.29 -27.11
N LEU A 100 17.10 9.26 -27.93
CA LEU A 100 18.04 10.38 -28.04
C LEU A 100 17.83 11.24 -29.28
N ASN A 101 17.32 10.63 -30.35
CA ASN A 101 16.95 11.32 -31.56
C ASN A 101 15.94 10.47 -32.35
N ARG A 102 15.19 11.13 -33.23
CA ARG A 102 14.31 10.48 -34.21
C ARG A 102 14.55 11.09 -35.58
N VAL A 103 14.68 10.21 -36.56
CA VAL A 103 14.76 10.55 -37.98
C VAL A 103 13.54 9.94 -38.65
N VAL A 104 12.82 10.75 -39.43
CA VAL A 104 11.65 10.32 -40.20
C VAL A 104 11.90 10.67 -41.66
N ASN A 105 11.88 9.66 -42.52
CA ASN A 105 12.15 9.81 -43.95
C ASN A 105 13.42 10.64 -44.23
N THR A 106 14.54 10.25 -43.61
CA THR A 106 15.86 10.93 -43.71
C THR A 106 15.93 12.35 -43.16
N GLN A 107 14.84 12.87 -42.58
CA GLN A 107 14.80 14.19 -41.94
C GLN A 107 14.81 14.04 -40.42
N ASN A 108 15.65 14.83 -39.76
CA ASN A 108 15.63 14.92 -38.30
C ASN A 108 14.33 15.62 -37.85
N THR A 109 13.72 15.16 -36.76
CA THR A 109 12.48 15.76 -36.26
C THR A 109 12.75 17.10 -35.56
N PHE A 110 13.65 17.10 -34.58
CA PHE A 110 14.02 18.30 -33.82
C PHE A 110 15.53 18.51 -33.68
N PHE A 111 16.30 17.44 -33.49
CA PHE A 111 17.75 17.52 -33.27
C PHE A 111 18.51 16.90 -34.44
N GLU A 112 19.52 17.60 -34.94
CA GLU A 112 20.38 17.09 -36.00
C GLU A 112 21.25 15.91 -35.50
N GLN A 113 21.57 14.99 -36.42
CA GLN A 113 22.68 14.06 -36.25
C GLN A 113 23.96 14.66 -36.81
N PRO A 114 25.14 14.42 -36.20
CA PRO A 114 25.42 13.57 -35.03
C PRO A 114 24.86 14.11 -33.69
N ARG A 115 24.38 13.24 -32.80
CA ARG A 115 23.88 13.67 -31.49
C ARG A 115 25.00 13.67 -30.44
N SER A 116 25.29 14.86 -29.90
CA SER A 116 26.14 15.02 -28.71
C SER A 116 25.38 14.64 -27.45
N MET A 117 26.10 14.04 -26.50
CA MET A 117 25.57 13.62 -25.20
C MET A 117 26.04 14.56 -24.10
N ASP A 118 25.66 15.83 -24.17
CA ASP A 118 26.14 16.88 -23.26
C ASP A 118 25.78 16.62 -21.78
N THR A 119 24.77 15.78 -21.53
CA THR A 119 24.28 15.40 -20.20
C THR A 119 24.93 14.13 -19.65
N LEU A 120 25.78 13.50 -20.46
CA LEU A 120 26.55 12.30 -20.12
C LEU A 120 28.03 12.67 -20.04
N TRP A 121 28.66 12.41 -18.91
CA TRP A 121 30.07 12.71 -18.73
C TRP A 121 30.78 11.56 -18.02
N CYS A 122 32.10 11.48 -18.19
CA CYS A 122 32.91 10.49 -17.50
C CYS A 122 33.41 11.06 -16.17
N GLY A 123 33.05 10.40 -15.06
CA GLY A 123 33.41 10.85 -13.72
C GLY A 123 33.77 9.74 -12.78
N GLN A 124 34.40 10.10 -11.66
CA GLN A 124 34.72 9.17 -10.60
C GLN A 124 33.51 8.99 -9.68
N ASP A 125 33.09 7.74 -9.47
CA ASP A 125 32.03 7.33 -8.54
C ASP A 125 32.56 7.26 -7.09
N THR A 126 31.67 7.08 -6.13
CA THR A 126 31.95 7.03 -4.68
C THR A 126 32.94 5.95 -4.26
N ASP A 127 33.04 4.85 -5.02
CA ASP A 127 33.99 3.75 -4.81
C ASP A 127 35.37 4.02 -5.44
N GLY A 128 35.55 5.17 -6.10
CA GLY A 128 36.78 5.56 -6.77
C GLY A 128 36.93 5.03 -8.21
N SER A 129 35.99 4.22 -8.71
CA SER A 129 35.95 3.79 -10.11
C SER A 129 35.47 4.92 -11.02
N TYR A 130 35.92 4.93 -12.28
CA TYR A 130 35.37 5.85 -13.28
C TYR A 130 34.17 5.20 -13.95
N LYS A 131 33.05 5.94 -14.03
CA LYS A 131 31.79 5.51 -14.64
C LYS A 131 31.21 6.63 -15.49
N TRP A 132 30.41 6.24 -16.49
CA TRP A 132 29.58 7.21 -17.21
C TRP A 132 28.49 7.71 -16.28
N ILE A 133 28.32 9.03 -16.15
CA ILE A 133 27.35 9.65 -15.25
C ILE A 133 26.28 10.34 -16.08
N TYR A 134 25.04 9.91 -15.92
CA TYR A 134 23.86 10.49 -16.57
C TYR A 134 22.97 11.13 -15.50
N TYR A 135 22.77 12.45 -15.56
CA TYR A 135 22.04 13.23 -14.55
C TYR A 135 22.40 12.91 -13.08
N GLY A 136 23.70 12.72 -12.83
CA GLY A 136 24.24 12.45 -11.49
C GLY A 136 24.18 10.98 -11.06
N GLN A 137 23.84 10.06 -11.97
CA GLN A 137 23.74 8.63 -11.68
C GLN A 137 24.74 7.83 -12.51
N PRO A 138 25.58 7.00 -11.86
CA PRO A 138 26.54 6.15 -12.56
C PRO A 138 25.82 5.12 -13.44
N GLN A 139 26.40 4.85 -14.61
CA GLN A 139 25.92 3.89 -15.60
C GLN A 139 26.98 2.79 -15.74
N GLU A 140 26.59 1.56 -15.39
CA GLU A 140 27.50 0.40 -15.41
C GLU A 140 27.60 -0.18 -16.82
N ASP A 141 26.46 -0.44 -17.48
CA ASP A 141 26.40 -0.86 -18.89
C ASP A 141 25.78 0.20 -19.82
N LEU A 142 26.57 1.20 -20.18
CA LEU A 142 26.16 2.18 -21.20
C LEU A 142 26.19 1.57 -22.59
N SER A 143 25.02 1.47 -23.23
CA SER A 143 24.89 0.89 -24.57
C SER A 143 24.04 1.73 -25.53
N PHE A 144 24.26 1.61 -26.84
CA PHE A 144 23.46 2.31 -27.85
C PHE A 144 23.01 1.38 -28.98
N ALA A 145 21.83 1.67 -29.54
CA ALA A 145 21.30 0.99 -30.72
C ALA A 145 20.52 1.97 -31.61
N CYS A 146 20.43 1.64 -32.90
CA CYS A 146 19.48 2.24 -33.83
C CYS A 146 18.30 1.30 -34.00
N VAL A 147 17.08 1.83 -33.90
CA VAL A 147 15.84 1.05 -33.94
C VAL A 147 14.93 1.62 -35.02
N ALA A 148 14.52 0.80 -35.98
CA ALA A 148 13.62 1.22 -37.04
C ALA A 148 12.25 1.62 -36.49
N ASP A 149 11.62 2.60 -37.14
CA ASP A 149 10.25 3.06 -36.90
C ASP A 149 9.49 3.11 -38.24
N VAL A 150 9.58 2.02 -39.01
CA VAL A 150 8.94 1.92 -40.34
C VAL A 150 7.54 1.32 -40.31
N ASP A 151 7.18 0.71 -39.18
CA ASP A 151 5.93 -0.03 -39.03
C ASP A 151 4.82 0.83 -38.40
N SER A 152 5.01 2.14 -38.22
CA SER A 152 4.07 2.99 -37.50
C SER A 152 2.68 3.04 -38.12
N CYS A 153 2.58 2.90 -39.44
CA CYS A 153 1.29 2.75 -40.15
C CYS A 153 0.57 1.43 -39.93
N LYS A 154 1.22 0.45 -39.29
CA LYS A 154 0.61 -0.84 -38.98
C LYS A 154 0.02 -0.87 -37.56
N CYS A 155 0.27 0.16 -36.75
CA CYS A 155 -0.35 0.27 -35.44
C CYS A 155 -1.87 0.52 -35.51
N PRO A 156 -2.62 0.13 -34.47
CA PRO A 156 -4.02 0.49 -34.34
C PRO A 156 -4.22 2.00 -34.48
N LYS A 157 -5.27 2.43 -35.17
CA LYS A 157 -5.58 3.86 -35.30
C LYS A 157 -5.84 4.47 -33.94
N ILE A 158 -5.29 5.67 -33.71
CA ILE A 158 -5.59 6.46 -32.52
C ILE A 158 -6.99 7.07 -32.69
N ASN A 159 -7.87 6.80 -31.72
CA ASN A 159 -9.22 7.36 -31.73
C ASN A 159 -9.20 8.82 -31.23
N TYR A 160 -10.01 9.69 -31.82
CA TYR A 160 -10.24 11.03 -31.31
C TYR A 160 -11.73 11.31 -31.45
N ALA A 161 -12.41 11.48 -30.32
CA ALA A 161 -13.87 11.43 -30.26
C ALA A 161 -14.53 12.82 -30.23
N ASP A 162 -13.74 13.89 -30.04
CA ASP A 162 -14.27 15.21 -29.77
C ASP A 162 -14.01 16.18 -30.93
N ASN A 163 -15.02 16.99 -31.27
CA ASN A 163 -14.92 18.12 -32.21
C ASN A 163 -13.91 19.21 -31.77
N TYR A 164 -13.20 18.99 -30.66
CA TYR A 164 -12.29 19.93 -30.03
C TYR A 164 -10.81 19.53 -30.17
N VAL A 165 -10.50 18.35 -30.71
CA VAL A 165 -9.14 17.89 -30.97
C VAL A 165 -8.78 18.13 -32.44
N VAL A 166 -7.70 18.88 -32.69
CA VAL A 166 -7.06 18.94 -34.00
C VAL A 166 -5.91 17.94 -34.00
N LEU A 167 -5.92 16.99 -34.92
CA LEU A 167 -4.82 16.06 -35.15
C LEU A 167 -4.14 16.45 -36.47
N ASP A 168 -2.84 16.72 -36.42
CA ASP A 168 -2.04 17.05 -37.60
C ASP A 168 -0.84 16.10 -37.70
N GLU A 169 -0.64 15.55 -38.91
CA GLU A 169 0.51 14.71 -39.24
C GLU A 169 1.64 15.61 -39.71
N ARG A 170 2.77 15.61 -38.98
CA ARG A 170 3.86 16.56 -39.22
C ARG A 170 4.68 16.28 -40.48
N TYR A 171 4.61 15.05 -40.99
CA TYR A 171 5.35 14.54 -42.14
C TYR A 171 4.35 13.90 -43.12
N PRO A 172 4.75 13.60 -44.38
CA PRO A 172 3.83 13.16 -45.42
C PRO A 172 2.84 12.05 -44.97
N PRO A 173 1.60 12.06 -45.50
CA PRO A 173 0.46 11.27 -44.99
C PRO A 173 0.58 9.74 -45.11
N ASP A 174 1.71 9.23 -45.60
CA ASP A 174 2.09 7.83 -45.66
C ASP A 174 2.98 7.38 -44.48
N HIS A 175 3.21 8.26 -43.48
CA HIS A 175 4.09 8.01 -42.34
C HIS A 175 3.40 8.28 -40.99
N CYS A 176 2.68 7.26 -40.50
CA CYS A 176 1.73 7.32 -39.38
C CYS A 176 2.39 7.37 -37.98
N SER A 177 3.46 8.15 -37.79
CA SER A 177 4.32 8.04 -36.60
C SER A 177 4.48 9.32 -35.78
N MET A 178 4.01 10.46 -36.30
CA MET A 178 4.11 11.75 -35.62
C MET A 178 2.78 12.48 -35.57
N TYR A 179 2.26 12.59 -34.36
CA TYR A 179 1.04 13.31 -34.07
C TYR A 179 1.37 14.62 -33.36
N SER A 180 1.02 15.73 -34.00
CA SER A 180 0.80 17.00 -33.31
C SER A 180 -0.69 17.09 -33.01
N THR A 181 -1.03 17.46 -31.79
CA THR A 181 -2.43 17.62 -31.38
C THR A 181 -2.66 18.98 -30.80
N GLY A 182 -3.86 19.52 -31.02
CA GLY A 182 -4.26 20.78 -30.43
C GLY A 182 -5.67 20.75 -29.87
N CYS A 183 -5.96 21.62 -28.92
CA CYS A 183 -7.30 21.86 -28.40
C CYS A 183 -7.88 23.16 -28.97
N ILE A 184 -9.13 23.13 -29.43
CA ILE A 184 -9.78 24.28 -30.10
C ILE A 184 -10.33 25.34 -29.11
N GLN A 185 -10.44 25.04 -27.82
CA GLN A 185 -11.04 25.94 -26.82
C GLN A 185 -10.04 26.98 -26.24
N GLU A 186 -10.55 28.15 -25.84
CA GLU A 186 -9.75 29.32 -25.40
C GLU A 186 -9.24 29.25 -23.92
N ASP A 187 -9.66 28.25 -23.14
CA ASP A 187 -9.20 27.99 -21.77
C ASP A 187 -8.16 26.84 -21.75
N PRO A 188 -7.34 26.63 -20.69
CA PRO A 188 -6.15 25.76 -20.75
C PRO A 188 -6.52 24.27 -20.78
N TYR A 189 -7.06 23.85 -21.92
CA TYR A 189 -7.28 22.47 -22.30
C TYR A 189 -6.00 21.94 -22.94
N PHE A 190 -5.60 20.78 -22.48
CA PHE A 190 -4.45 20.05 -22.98
C PHE A 190 -4.94 18.76 -23.62
N PRO A 191 -4.40 18.39 -24.79
CA PRO A 191 -4.67 17.08 -25.35
C PRO A 191 -3.90 16.02 -24.54
N PHE A 192 -4.64 15.07 -23.97
CA PHE A 192 -4.11 13.93 -23.23
C PHE A 192 -4.28 12.65 -24.04
N LEU A 193 -3.30 11.75 -23.91
CA LEU A 193 -3.42 10.38 -24.39
C LEU A 193 -4.16 9.54 -23.35
N TYR A 194 -5.30 8.99 -23.71
CA TYR A 194 -6.04 8.01 -22.93
C TYR A 194 -5.78 6.63 -23.52
N ALA A 195 -5.46 5.66 -22.67
CA ALA A 195 -5.20 4.29 -23.11
C ALA A 195 -5.65 3.29 -22.05
N THR A 196 -5.79 2.03 -22.44
CA THR A 196 -5.91 0.89 -21.53
C THR A 196 -4.55 0.20 -21.41
N GLY A 197 -4.00 0.14 -20.19
CA GLY A 197 -2.76 -0.56 -19.90
C GLY A 197 -2.94 -1.49 -18.71
N GLU A 198 -2.46 -2.73 -18.79
CA GLU A 198 -2.48 -3.72 -17.69
C GLU A 198 -3.77 -3.68 -16.85
N SER A 199 -4.94 -3.70 -17.49
CA SER A 199 -6.29 -3.67 -16.88
C SER A 199 -6.75 -2.37 -16.19
N ARG A 200 -6.09 -1.22 -16.43
CA ARG A 200 -6.53 0.11 -15.97
C ARG A 200 -6.57 1.14 -17.09
N ASN A 201 -7.36 2.19 -16.89
CA ASN A 201 -7.34 3.38 -17.74
C ASN A 201 -6.12 4.23 -17.36
N LEU A 202 -5.35 4.62 -18.37
CA LEU A 202 -4.18 5.48 -18.27
C LEU A 202 -4.50 6.82 -18.91
N VAL A 203 -3.99 7.89 -18.32
CA VAL A 203 -4.03 9.24 -18.86
C VAL A 203 -2.60 9.77 -18.89
N ILE A 204 -2.07 10.08 -20.07
CA ILE A 204 -0.68 10.49 -20.25
C ILE A 204 -0.62 11.94 -20.71
N ASN A 205 0.13 12.75 -19.97
CA ASN A 205 0.55 14.08 -20.37
C ASN A 205 1.96 14.00 -20.96
N SER A 206 2.18 14.55 -22.16
CA SER A 206 3.50 14.47 -22.80
C SER A 206 4.49 15.53 -22.35
N ALA A 207 4.12 16.36 -21.37
CA ALA A 207 5.00 17.35 -20.77
C ALA A 207 5.58 18.35 -21.81
N SER A 208 4.77 18.71 -22.82
CA SER A 208 5.20 19.66 -23.84
C SER A 208 5.02 21.11 -23.38
N HIS A 209 6.07 21.94 -23.50
CA HIS A 209 5.97 23.39 -23.32
C HIS A 209 5.05 24.06 -24.35
N MET A 210 4.82 23.42 -25.50
CA MET A 210 3.82 23.89 -26.47
C MET A 210 2.39 23.73 -25.95
N ALA A 211 2.18 22.95 -24.89
CA ALA A 211 0.86 22.68 -24.35
C ALA A 211 0.25 23.96 -23.75
N GLY A 212 1.08 24.91 -23.29
CA GLY A 212 0.64 26.26 -22.90
C GLY A 212 0.09 27.10 -24.07
N PHE A 213 0.35 26.69 -25.31
CA PHE A 213 -0.25 27.22 -26.54
C PHE A 213 -1.37 26.29 -27.07
N GLY A 214 -1.85 25.36 -26.25
CA GLY A 214 -2.89 24.41 -26.61
C GLY A 214 -2.42 23.30 -27.56
N MET A 215 -1.11 23.11 -27.77
CA MET A 215 -0.56 22.11 -28.69
C MET A 215 0.38 21.11 -28.00
N THR A 216 0.27 19.83 -28.37
CA THR A 216 1.11 18.76 -27.83
C THR A 216 1.67 17.89 -28.94
N VAL A 217 2.97 17.60 -28.85
CA VAL A 217 3.64 16.61 -29.68
C VAL A 217 3.99 15.39 -28.84
N TYR A 218 3.76 14.20 -29.41
CA TYR A 218 4.05 12.92 -28.76
C TYR A 218 5.27 12.24 -29.38
N GLU A 219 6.45 12.87 -29.25
CA GLU A 219 7.71 12.37 -29.85
C GLU A 219 8.11 10.98 -29.33
N ASP A 220 7.75 10.66 -28.08
CA ASP A 220 8.02 9.36 -27.45
C ASP A 220 7.01 8.27 -27.81
N LEU A 221 6.02 8.58 -28.65
CA LEU A 221 5.07 7.59 -29.12
C LEU A 221 5.68 6.79 -30.28
N LEU A 222 5.90 5.50 -30.03
CA LEU A 222 6.50 4.55 -30.95
C LEU A 222 5.52 3.40 -31.22
N CYS A 223 5.43 2.98 -32.48
CA CYS A 223 4.72 1.75 -32.83
C CYS A 223 5.66 0.56 -32.78
N VAL A 224 5.34 -0.42 -31.94
CA VAL A 224 6.19 -1.59 -31.69
C VAL A 224 5.56 -2.84 -32.28
N LYS A 225 6.34 -3.58 -33.07
CA LYS A 225 5.97 -4.91 -33.59
C LYS A 225 6.04 -5.94 -32.45
N THR A 226 4.88 -6.41 -31.98
CA THR A 226 4.81 -7.39 -30.87
C THR A 226 4.87 -8.84 -31.35
N SER A 227 4.46 -9.10 -32.60
CA SER A 227 4.63 -10.37 -33.31
C SER A 227 4.68 -10.13 -34.83
N GLU A 228 4.76 -11.17 -35.65
CA GLU A 228 4.78 -11.03 -37.11
C GLU A 228 3.60 -10.23 -37.71
N SER A 229 2.46 -10.23 -37.03
CA SER A 229 1.23 -9.59 -37.52
C SER A 229 0.58 -8.61 -36.55
N THR A 230 1.18 -8.38 -35.39
CA THR A 230 0.59 -7.53 -34.33
C THR A 230 1.49 -6.37 -33.98
N PHE A 231 0.87 -5.20 -33.80
CA PHE A 231 1.52 -3.94 -33.52
C PHE A 231 0.83 -3.26 -32.34
N GLN A 232 1.61 -2.56 -31.51
CA GLN A 232 1.11 -1.90 -30.31
C GLN A 232 1.78 -0.54 -30.14
N TRP A 233 1.02 0.45 -29.68
CA TRP A 233 1.57 1.74 -29.30
C TRP A 233 2.33 1.65 -27.99
N HIS A 234 3.49 2.30 -27.91
CA HIS A 234 4.26 2.48 -26.69
C HIS A 234 4.53 3.97 -26.51
N TYR A 235 4.34 4.49 -25.30
CA TYR A 235 4.83 5.82 -24.94
C TYR A 235 6.06 5.66 -24.06
N SER A 236 7.22 6.02 -24.58
CA SER A 236 8.52 5.58 -24.05
C SER A 236 8.62 4.05 -24.03
N ASN A 237 8.38 3.41 -22.88
CA ASN A 237 8.40 1.96 -22.69
C ASN A 237 7.06 1.42 -22.15
N LEU A 238 6.05 2.30 -22.03
CA LEU A 238 4.74 1.95 -21.50
C LEU A 238 3.84 1.43 -22.65
N PRO A 239 3.44 0.15 -22.64
CA PRO A 239 2.53 -0.39 -23.64
C PRO A 239 1.13 0.21 -23.50
N LEU A 240 0.55 0.63 -24.62
CA LEU A 240 -0.76 1.27 -24.71
C LEU A 240 -1.70 0.48 -25.62
N ASN A 241 -2.93 0.24 -25.15
CA ASN A 241 -4.03 -0.27 -25.95
C ASN A 241 -5.16 0.76 -26.03
N ASP A 242 -6.05 0.60 -27.02
CA ASP A 242 -7.24 1.43 -27.23
C ASP A 242 -6.96 2.94 -27.15
N VAL A 243 -5.84 3.35 -27.74
CA VAL A 243 -5.31 4.70 -27.62
C VAL A 243 -6.31 5.71 -28.18
N SER A 244 -6.62 6.73 -27.39
CA SER A 244 -7.43 7.85 -27.81
C SER A 244 -6.86 9.19 -27.32
N ILE A 245 -7.20 10.28 -28.00
CA ILE A 245 -6.79 11.62 -27.59
C ILE A 245 -8.04 12.44 -27.30
N LYS A 246 -8.04 13.11 -26.14
CA LYS A 246 -9.12 14.04 -25.74
C LYS A 246 -8.53 15.27 -25.06
N CYS A 247 -9.26 16.37 -25.15
CA CYS A 247 -8.90 17.62 -24.49
C CYS A 247 -9.52 17.66 -23.09
N ASN A 248 -8.70 17.89 -22.06
CA ASN A 248 -9.20 18.16 -20.70
C ASN A 248 -8.27 19.16 -19.99
N THR A 249 -8.54 19.47 -18.72
CA THR A 249 -7.64 20.25 -17.87
C THR A 249 -6.82 19.33 -16.97
N ILE A 250 -5.60 19.74 -16.60
CA ILE A 250 -4.72 18.97 -15.70
C ILE A 250 -5.42 18.74 -14.36
N LYS A 251 -6.12 19.76 -13.83
CA LYS A 251 -6.83 19.68 -12.56
C LYS A 251 -7.92 18.60 -12.58
N ASN A 252 -8.63 18.45 -13.70
CA ASN A 252 -9.67 17.42 -13.81
C ASN A 252 -9.09 16.01 -13.88
N GLU A 253 -7.94 15.83 -14.55
CA GLU A 253 -7.34 14.50 -14.75
C GLU A 253 -6.47 14.05 -13.57
N PHE A 254 -5.69 14.97 -12.99
CA PHE A 254 -4.66 14.63 -12.00
C PHE A 254 -4.89 15.26 -10.63
N GLY A 255 -5.83 16.22 -10.51
CA GLY A 255 -6.06 16.95 -9.26
C GLY A 255 -4.87 17.82 -8.80
N SER A 256 -3.83 17.97 -9.63
CA SER A 256 -2.62 18.74 -9.35
C SER A 256 -2.26 19.69 -10.51
N GLU A 257 -1.23 20.51 -10.32
CA GLU A 257 -0.69 21.40 -11.35
C GLU A 257 0.43 20.71 -12.16
N ILE A 258 0.79 21.26 -13.32
CA ILE A 258 2.04 20.89 -14.02
C ILE A 258 3.18 21.64 -13.35
N TYR A 259 4.24 20.92 -12.99
CA TYR A 259 5.44 21.53 -12.44
C TYR A 259 6.55 21.55 -13.50
N CYS A 260 7.05 22.76 -13.79
CA CYS A 260 8.20 22.99 -14.65
C CYS A 260 8.12 22.35 -16.05
N GLY A 261 6.92 22.17 -16.59
CA GLY A 261 6.72 21.56 -17.91
C GLY A 261 6.81 20.03 -17.92
N CYS A 262 7.31 19.36 -16.88
CA CYS A 262 7.49 17.89 -16.82
C CYS A 262 6.19 17.06 -16.66
N GLY A 263 5.04 17.70 -16.72
CA GLY A 263 3.74 17.07 -16.50
C GLY A 263 3.34 17.03 -15.02
N ALA A 264 2.26 16.30 -14.74
CA ALA A 264 1.68 16.22 -13.41
C ALA A 264 2.54 15.35 -12.47
N PHE A 265 2.63 15.78 -11.22
CA PHE A 265 3.17 15.01 -10.11
C PHE A 265 2.06 14.86 -9.05
N GLN A 266 1.90 13.66 -8.50
CA GLN A 266 0.88 13.39 -7.48
C GLN A 266 1.53 13.05 -6.13
N TRP A 267 1.07 13.67 -5.06
CA TRP A 267 1.44 13.25 -3.71
C TRP A 267 0.52 12.11 -3.24
N ILE A 268 1.11 11.14 -2.53
CA ILE A 268 0.38 10.06 -1.85
C ILE A 268 0.10 10.49 -0.42
N GLY A 269 -1.18 10.78 -0.15
CA GLY A 269 -1.71 11.13 1.16
C GLY A 269 -2.75 10.15 1.71
N SER A 270 -3.19 9.17 0.92
CA SER A 270 -4.10 8.12 1.37
C SER A 270 -3.69 6.74 0.85
N TYR A 271 -4.07 5.71 1.61
CA TYR A 271 -3.72 4.34 1.28
C TYR A 271 -4.37 3.89 -0.04
N ASP A 272 -5.56 4.40 -0.36
CA ASP A 272 -6.21 4.16 -1.65
C ASP A 272 -5.35 4.62 -2.83
N GLN A 273 -4.58 5.71 -2.68
CA GLN A 273 -3.64 6.17 -3.70
C GLN A 273 -2.44 5.22 -3.84
N VAL A 274 -1.98 4.60 -2.74
CA VAL A 274 -0.96 3.53 -2.80
C VAL A 274 -1.53 2.34 -3.57
N VAL A 275 -2.72 1.86 -3.22
CA VAL A 275 -3.36 0.70 -3.87
C VAL A 275 -3.57 0.95 -5.37
N ALA A 276 -3.91 2.17 -5.77
CA ALA A 276 -4.08 2.53 -7.17
C ALA A 276 -2.77 2.52 -7.99
N ARG A 277 -1.62 2.64 -7.33
CA ARG A 277 -0.30 2.82 -7.98
C ARG A 277 0.65 1.63 -7.77
N ASP A 278 0.49 0.86 -6.70
CA ASP A 278 1.33 -0.28 -6.32
C ASP A 278 0.97 -1.55 -7.11
N ARG A 279 1.43 -1.61 -8.37
CA ARG A 279 1.12 -2.73 -9.28
C ARG A 279 1.60 -4.09 -8.78
N LYS A 280 2.73 -4.12 -8.08
CA LYS A 280 3.33 -5.35 -7.55
C LYS A 280 2.82 -5.72 -6.16
N LYS A 281 1.92 -4.93 -5.58
CA LYS A 281 1.37 -5.18 -4.24
C LYS A 281 2.48 -5.31 -3.18
N GLN A 282 3.53 -4.49 -3.30
CA GLN A 282 4.67 -4.49 -2.38
C GLN A 282 4.45 -3.63 -1.12
N TYR A 283 3.53 -2.67 -1.17
CA TYR A 283 3.22 -1.73 -0.10
C TYR A 283 1.81 -1.94 0.44
N VAL A 284 1.29 -3.15 0.31
CA VAL A 284 -0.06 -3.44 0.78
C VAL A 284 -0.07 -3.47 2.31
N GLY A 285 -0.94 -2.65 2.89
CA GLY A 285 -1.02 -2.38 4.32
C GLY A 285 0.01 -1.34 4.81
N ALA A 286 0.80 -0.73 3.93
CA ALA A 286 1.78 0.28 4.32
C ALA A 286 1.12 1.47 5.01
N GLU A 287 1.82 2.01 6.00
CA GLU A 287 1.46 3.28 6.62
C GLU A 287 2.03 4.45 5.83
N ILE A 288 1.20 5.47 5.64
CA ILE A 288 1.65 6.74 5.08
C ILE A 288 2.20 7.58 6.23
N LYS A 289 3.43 8.06 6.03
CA LYS A 289 4.16 8.83 7.01
C LYS A 289 4.30 10.27 6.57
N SER A 290 4.67 11.14 7.51
CA SER A 290 4.88 12.55 7.24
C SER A 290 6.05 12.74 6.28
N MET A 291 5.85 13.62 5.31
CA MET A 291 6.81 13.96 4.27
C MET A 291 7.14 15.45 4.33
N LEU A 292 8.42 15.78 4.12
CA LEU A 292 8.88 17.15 3.92
C LEU A 292 9.35 17.28 2.47
N TYR A 293 8.78 18.23 1.74
CA TYR A 293 9.15 18.53 0.37
C TYR A 293 8.82 19.99 0.04
N ASN A 294 9.52 20.54 -0.96
CA ASN A 294 9.17 21.81 -1.57
C ASN A 294 9.22 21.62 -3.08
N ILE A 295 8.05 21.51 -3.71
CA ILE A 295 7.98 21.11 -5.11
C ILE A 295 8.51 22.21 -6.03
N GLY A 296 9.41 21.83 -6.92
CA GLY A 296 10.06 22.69 -7.90
C GLY A 296 10.53 21.87 -9.11
N CYS A 297 11.38 22.46 -9.96
CA CYS A 297 11.94 21.73 -11.10
C CYS A 297 12.97 20.69 -10.64
N GLU A 298 13.58 20.91 -9.48
CA GLU A 298 14.39 19.94 -8.79
C GLU A 298 14.02 20.02 -7.32
N PHE A 299 13.81 18.88 -6.66
CA PHE A 299 13.45 18.87 -5.25
C PHE A 299 13.80 17.56 -4.56
N ASP A 300 14.05 17.67 -3.26
CA ASP A 300 14.19 16.55 -2.34
C ASP A 300 12.84 16.22 -1.71
N MET A 301 12.54 14.93 -1.67
CA MET A 301 11.48 14.34 -0.87
C MET A 301 12.12 13.67 0.34
N LEU A 302 11.81 14.16 1.54
CA LEU A 302 12.37 13.66 2.80
C LEU A 302 11.30 12.99 3.66
N CYS A 303 11.61 11.84 4.21
CA CYS A 303 10.77 11.04 5.09
C CYS A 303 11.40 10.93 6.48
N GLY A 304 10.62 11.27 7.52
CA GLY A 304 11.09 11.19 8.91
C GLY A 304 11.08 9.76 9.48
N ASP A 305 10.03 8.99 9.17
CA ASP A 305 9.85 7.58 9.49
C ASP A 305 9.30 6.90 8.22
N GLY A 306 9.89 5.78 7.78
CA GLY A 306 9.55 5.10 6.52
C GLY A 306 10.45 5.43 5.32
N ASP A 307 10.22 4.70 4.23
CA ASP A 307 10.97 4.81 2.98
C ASP A 307 10.36 5.88 2.07
N ALA A 308 11.22 6.61 1.37
CA ALA A 308 10.81 7.50 0.30
C ALA A 308 10.51 6.65 -0.94
N VAL A 309 9.25 6.63 -1.39
CA VAL A 309 8.80 5.77 -2.49
C VAL A 309 8.16 6.61 -3.59
N VAL A 310 8.55 6.36 -4.84
CA VAL A 310 7.90 6.90 -6.02
C VAL A 310 7.38 5.78 -6.93
N PHE A 311 6.11 5.89 -7.29
CA PHE A 311 5.43 5.07 -8.27
C PHE A 311 5.42 5.79 -9.62
N SER A 312 5.49 5.01 -10.68
CA SER A 312 5.42 5.51 -12.05
C SER A 312 4.57 4.58 -12.90
N ASP A 313 3.97 5.09 -13.97
CA ASP A 313 3.18 4.29 -14.91
C ASP A 313 4.03 3.46 -15.87
N ASN A 314 5.35 3.68 -15.93
CA ASN A 314 6.27 2.96 -16.81
C ASN A 314 7.43 2.25 -16.09
N TYR A 315 7.45 2.24 -14.75
CA TYR A 315 8.52 1.62 -13.98
C TYR A 315 8.00 1.07 -12.67
N ASP A 316 8.73 0.10 -12.11
CA ASP A 316 8.49 -0.38 -10.76
C ASP A 316 8.72 0.73 -9.72
N PRO A 317 8.14 0.61 -8.51
CA PRO A 317 8.37 1.59 -7.47
C PRO A 317 9.88 1.76 -7.19
N ILE A 318 10.35 3.00 -7.20
CA ILE A 318 11.71 3.32 -6.78
C ILE A 318 11.64 3.71 -5.31
N GLU A 319 12.43 3.03 -4.49
CA GLU A 319 12.51 3.27 -3.05
C GLU A 319 13.91 3.64 -2.61
N ALA A 320 14.00 4.53 -1.63
CA ALA A 320 15.24 4.87 -0.96
C ALA A 320 15.00 5.14 0.53
N PRO A 321 15.96 4.81 1.41
CA PRO A 321 15.87 5.14 2.82
C PRO A 321 15.76 6.65 2.99
N SER A 322 14.63 7.10 3.54
CA SER A 322 14.36 8.48 3.95
C SER A 322 14.41 9.59 2.88
N GLN A 323 15.02 9.41 1.71
CA GLN A 323 15.17 10.49 0.73
C GLN A 323 15.14 10.01 -0.73
N LEU A 324 14.36 10.71 -1.57
CA LEU A 324 14.46 10.64 -3.03
C LEU A 324 14.65 12.05 -3.60
N TYR A 325 15.41 12.12 -4.69
CA TYR A 325 15.66 13.37 -5.40
C TYR A 325 15.05 13.33 -6.79
N PHE A 326 14.23 14.34 -7.08
CA PHE A 326 13.48 14.50 -8.31
C PHE A 326 14.11 15.59 -9.17
N LYS A 327 14.20 15.34 -10.47
CA LYS A 327 14.63 16.32 -11.47
C LYS A 327 13.68 16.37 -12.64
N CYS A 328 13.30 17.58 -13.03
CA CYS A 328 12.63 17.88 -14.27
C CYS A 328 13.67 18.36 -15.29
N VAL A 329 13.82 17.65 -16.41
CA VAL A 329 14.87 17.91 -17.40
C VAL A 329 14.30 17.91 -18.82
N ASP A 330 15.02 18.55 -19.75
CA ASP A 330 14.67 18.50 -21.16
C ASP A 330 14.62 17.05 -21.68
N ASN A 331 13.61 16.76 -22.48
CA ASN A 331 13.53 15.50 -23.18
C ASN A 331 14.55 15.50 -24.32
N PRO A 332 15.45 14.50 -24.39
CA PRO A 332 16.47 14.43 -25.43
C PRO A 332 15.91 14.32 -26.87
N LEU A 333 14.62 14.02 -27.05
CA LEU A 333 13.95 14.07 -28.36
C LEU A 333 13.48 15.45 -28.81
N SER A 334 13.22 16.39 -27.89
CA SER A 334 12.68 17.70 -28.25
C SER A 334 12.97 18.78 -27.23
N VAL A 335 13.40 19.95 -27.72
CA VAL A 335 13.52 21.19 -26.93
C VAL A 335 12.18 21.68 -26.35
N TYR A 336 11.05 21.11 -26.79
CA TYR A 336 9.72 21.52 -26.37
C TYR A 336 9.04 20.52 -25.44
N SER A 337 9.73 19.49 -24.96
CA SER A 337 9.17 18.54 -24.01
C SER A 337 10.13 18.26 -22.87
N HIS A 338 9.61 17.96 -21.70
CA HIS A 338 10.40 17.69 -20.52
C HIS A 338 10.04 16.32 -19.93
N MET A 339 10.86 15.81 -19.02
CA MET A 339 10.60 14.54 -18.34
C MET A 339 11.03 14.54 -16.88
N TRP A 340 10.29 13.82 -16.05
CA TRP A 340 10.68 13.54 -14.68
C TRP A 340 11.74 12.44 -14.63
N LEU A 341 12.79 12.69 -13.83
CA LEU A 341 13.84 11.74 -13.49
C LEU A 341 13.93 11.56 -11.97
N VAL A 342 14.04 10.31 -11.54
CA VAL A 342 14.48 9.92 -10.18
C VAL A 342 15.52 8.83 -10.34
N ASN A 343 16.68 8.99 -9.69
CA ASN A 343 17.82 8.08 -9.85
C ASN A 343 18.12 7.75 -11.32
N GLY A 344 18.01 8.77 -12.19
CA GLY A 344 18.28 8.65 -13.63
C GLY A 344 17.20 7.85 -14.38
N VAL A 345 16.17 7.34 -13.73
CA VAL A 345 15.05 6.64 -14.35
C VAL A 345 13.98 7.64 -14.76
N ARG A 346 13.53 7.54 -16.02
CA ARG A 346 12.42 8.34 -16.54
C ARG A 346 11.09 7.85 -15.99
N LEU A 347 10.32 8.77 -15.42
CA LEU A 347 8.99 8.51 -14.86
C LEU A 347 7.88 9.07 -15.74
N ILE A 348 6.74 8.38 -15.79
CA ILE A 348 5.49 8.80 -16.42
C ILE A 348 4.43 8.88 -15.33
N ASN A 349 3.78 10.05 -15.19
CA ASN A 349 2.82 10.36 -14.14
C ASN A 349 3.30 9.98 -12.73
N PRO A 350 4.47 10.46 -12.28
CA PRO A 350 5.02 10.08 -10.99
C PRO A 350 4.06 10.39 -9.83
N ALA A 351 3.94 9.44 -8.90
CA ALA A 351 3.25 9.62 -7.63
C ALA A 351 4.17 9.21 -6.48
N ALA A 352 4.38 10.06 -5.48
CA ALA A 352 5.35 9.78 -4.42
C ALA A 352 4.80 10.02 -3.02
N GLY A 353 5.35 9.29 -2.05
CA GLY A 353 5.03 9.43 -0.63
C GLY A 353 6.04 8.73 0.27
N CYS A 354 5.91 8.99 1.57
CA CYS A 354 6.66 8.28 2.61
C CYS A 354 5.86 7.07 3.07
N LEU A 355 6.37 5.87 2.82
CA LEU A 355 5.68 4.62 3.12
C LEU A 355 6.51 3.78 4.11
N LYS A 356 5.87 3.36 5.20
CA LYS A 356 6.43 2.34 6.09
C LYS A 356 5.78 1.01 5.77
N LYS A 357 6.56 0.05 5.24
CA LYS A 357 6.10 -1.32 5.01
C LYS A 357 5.75 -1.94 6.37
N ILE A 358 4.50 -2.33 6.52
CA ILE A 358 4.06 -3.15 7.66
C ILE A 358 4.02 -4.59 7.17
N PRO A 359 4.71 -5.52 7.84
CA PRO A 359 4.59 -6.93 7.52
C PRO A 359 3.11 -7.32 7.45
N SER A 360 2.68 -7.77 6.28
CA SER A 360 1.29 -8.08 6.02
C SER A 360 1.17 -9.42 5.30
N VAL A 361 0.07 -10.11 5.56
CA VAL A 361 -0.25 -11.37 4.88
C VAL A 361 -1.27 -11.04 3.80
N SER A 362 -0.80 -11.02 2.54
CA SER A 362 -1.66 -10.89 1.37
C SER A 362 -1.95 -12.26 0.76
N THR A 363 -3.10 -12.39 0.10
CA THR A 363 -3.41 -13.60 -0.66
C THR A 363 -3.65 -13.25 -2.12
N PRO A 364 -3.16 -14.06 -3.07
CA PRO A 364 -3.49 -13.89 -4.49
C PRO A 364 -4.99 -14.07 -4.78
N ASN A 365 -5.68 -14.88 -3.96
CA ASN A 365 -7.04 -15.37 -4.25
C ASN A 365 -8.15 -14.70 -3.41
N CYS A 366 -7.82 -13.91 -2.37
CA CYS A 366 -8.78 -13.12 -1.61
C CYS A 366 -8.67 -11.65 -2.00
N LEU A 367 -9.81 -11.04 -2.31
CA LEU A 367 -9.90 -9.66 -2.77
C LEU A 367 -9.89 -8.64 -1.61
N CYS A 368 -9.93 -9.10 -0.36
CA CYS A 368 -9.89 -8.24 0.81
C CYS A 368 -8.51 -7.62 1.07
N PRO A 369 -8.47 -6.50 1.84
CA PRO A 369 -7.23 -5.89 2.25
C PRO A 369 -6.37 -6.89 3.04
N PRO A 370 -5.05 -6.91 2.85
CA PRO A 370 -4.15 -7.72 3.65
C PRO A 370 -4.25 -7.48 5.14
N ILE A 371 -3.93 -8.54 5.85
CA ILE A 371 -3.94 -8.58 7.30
C ILE A 371 -2.59 -8.07 7.79
N LYS A 372 -2.58 -7.00 8.58
CA LYS A 372 -1.34 -6.44 9.15
C LYS A 372 -0.85 -7.27 10.34
N LEU A 373 0.46 -7.34 10.52
CA LEU A 373 1.10 -7.96 11.68
C LEU A 373 1.82 -6.88 12.48
N LEU A 374 1.33 -6.61 13.69
CA LEU A 374 1.88 -5.53 14.50
C LEU A 374 3.08 -6.01 15.31
N ASP A 375 4.08 -5.15 15.40
CA ASP A 375 5.12 -5.24 16.43
C ASP A 375 4.80 -4.37 17.65
N ARG A 376 5.77 -4.23 18.56
CA ARG A 376 5.60 -3.43 19.77
C ARG A 376 5.37 -1.93 19.48
N PHE A 377 6.07 -1.36 18.51
CA PHE A 377 5.96 0.06 18.17
C PHE A 377 4.63 0.33 17.51
N ASP A 378 4.17 -0.56 16.63
CA ASP A 378 2.87 -0.42 16.00
C ASP A 378 1.71 -0.48 17.02
N VAL A 379 1.85 -1.28 18.10
CA VAL A 379 0.88 -1.30 19.21
C VAL A 379 0.90 0.01 20.01
N GLU A 380 2.07 0.62 20.19
CA GLU A 380 2.18 1.92 20.87
C GLU A 380 1.42 3.02 20.14
N ASP A 381 1.50 3.02 18.80
CA ASP A 381 0.80 3.98 17.94
C ASP A 381 -0.69 3.62 17.71
N ASN A 382 -1.14 2.44 18.14
CA ASN A 382 -2.53 2.03 18.01
C ASN A 382 -3.42 2.70 19.06
N GLY A 383 -4.18 3.74 18.68
CA GLY A 383 -4.96 4.57 19.61
C GLY A 383 -5.64 3.84 20.77
N TYR A 384 -6.58 2.92 20.49
CA TYR A 384 -7.31 2.16 21.53
C TYR A 384 -6.54 0.96 22.10
N GLY A 385 -5.45 0.53 21.45
CA GLY A 385 -4.57 -0.57 21.90
C GLY A 385 -3.33 -0.12 22.67
N SER A 386 -3.03 1.18 22.68
CA SER A 386 -1.79 1.78 23.22
C SER A 386 -1.54 1.48 24.69
N TYR A 387 -2.58 1.17 25.47
CA TYR A 387 -2.43 0.71 26.86
C TYR A 387 -1.62 -0.60 26.97
N LEU A 388 -1.49 -1.36 25.88
CA LEU A 388 -0.71 -2.60 25.79
C LEU A 388 0.75 -2.39 25.35
N ARG A 389 1.20 -1.14 25.09
CA ARG A 389 2.53 -0.80 24.55
C ARG A 389 3.74 -1.33 25.34
N ASN A 390 3.56 -1.54 26.64
CA ASN A 390 4.63 -1.97 27.54
C ASN A 390 4.84 -3.48 27.55
N ARG A 391 4.04 -4.24 26.80
CA ARG A 391 4.16 -5.68 26.67
C ARG A 391 5.15 -6.06 25.60
N GLU A 392 5.91 -7.11 25.88
CA GLU A 392 6.64 -7.82 24.84
C GLU A 392 5.64 -8.32 23.79
N THR A 393 5.85 -7.91 22.54
CA THR A 393 4.93 -8.10 21.41
C THR A 393 5.72 -8.67 20.25
N TRP A 394 5.15 -9.68 19.58
CA TRP A 394 5.74 -10.29 18.38
C TRP A 394 4.66 -10.66 17.38
N GLN A 395 5.06 -10.92 16.15
CA GLN A 395 4.15 -11.18 15.05
C GLN A 395 3.64 -12.64 15.08
N PRO A 396 2.34 -12.87 14.88
CA PRO A 396 1.80 -14.22 14.68
C PRO A 396 2.13 -14.74 13.29
N THR A 397 2.01 -16.05 13.12
CA THR A 397 1.93 -16.69 11.81
C THR A 397 0.46 -16.78 11.40
N ILE A 398 0.12 -16.40 10.17
CA ILE A 398 -1.23 -16.52 9.62
C ILE A 398 -1.19 -17.44 8.42
N ASP A 399 -1.89 -18.57 8.55
CA ASP A 399 -2.02 -19.56 7.49
C ASP A 399 -3.40 -19.47 6.83
N MET A 400 -3.41 -19.36 5.51
CA MET A 400 -4.61 -19.22 4.70
C MET A 400 -5.08 -20.60 4.25
N GLU A 401 -6.37 -20.90 4.39
CA GLU A 401 -6.91 -22.21 4.05
C GLU A 401 -7.02 -22.37 2.52
N PRO A 402 -6.27 -23.29 1.87
CA PRO A 402 -6.16 -23.33 0.41
C PRO A 402 -7.47 -23.66 -0.30
N SER A 403 -8.37 -24.38 0.37
CA SER A 403 -9.64 -24.90 -0.16
C SER A 403 -10.81 -23.92 -0.04
N SER A 404 -10.67 -22.85 0.73
CA SER A 404 -11.73 -21.88 0.99
C SER A 404 -11.14 -20.48 0.91
N SER A 405 -11.25 -19.87 -0.27
CA SER A 405 -10.81 -18.50 -0.52
C SER A 405 -11.35 -17.58 0.57
N CYS A 406 -10.44 -16.94 1.32
CA CYS A 406 -10.71 -15.97 2.39
C CYS A 406 -11.01 -16.51 3.81
N PHE A 407 -10.63 -17.74 4.14
CA PHE A 407 -10.51 -18.20 5.54
C PHE A 407 -9.05 -18.26 5.97
N PHE A 408 -8.79 -17.91 7.23
CA PHE A 408 -7.44 -17.89 7.79
C PHE A 408 -7.40 -18.37 9.23
N ASN A 409 -6.23 -18.89 9.60
CA ASN A 409 -5.90 -19.46 10.88
C ASN A 409 -4.71 -18.69 11.47
N ILE A 410 -4.77 -18.38 12.76
CA ILE A 410 -3.72 -17.61 13.44
C ILE A 410 -2.97 -18.51 14.42
N TRP A 411 -1.65 -18.44 14.39
CA TRP A 411 -0.72 -19.09 15.31
C TRP A 411 0.17 -18.07 16.02
N CYS A 412 0.29 -18.23 17.33
CA CYS A 412 1.27 -17.51 18.15
C CYS A 412 2.22 -18.53 18.76
N PHE A 413 3.48 -18.51 18.33
CA PHE A 413 4.53 -19.32 18.93
C PHE A 413 5.12 -18.61 20.16
N PRO A 414 5.40 -19.32 21.27
CA PRO A 414 6.08 -18.72 22.41
C PRO A 414 7.48 -18.24 21.99
N VAL A 415 7.88 -17.09 22.50
CA VAL A 415 9.23 -16.54 22.37
C VAL A 415 10.07 -16.92 23.60
N PRO A 416 11.41 -16.95 23.51
CA PRO A 416 12.26 -17.30 24.65
C PRO A 416 11.95 -16.46 25.89
N GLY A 417 11.65 -17.11 27.01
CA GLY A 417 11.34 -16.44 28.28
C GLY A 417 9.85 -16.12 28.49
N VAL A 418 8.98 -16.35 27.50
CA VAL A 418 7.53 -16.11 27.61
C VAL A 418 6.77 -17.44 27.49
N SER A 419 6.20 -17.89 28.61
CA SER A 419 5.38 -19.12 28.68
C SER A 419 3.88 -18.84 28.65
N SER A 420 3.45 -17.60 28.90
CA SER A 420 2.05 -17.19 28.91
C SER A 420 1.84 -15.97 28.01
N PHE A 421 0.85 -16.00 27.14
CA PHE A 421 0.64 -14.97 26.11
C PHE A 421 -0.78 -14.97 25.52
N TYR A 422 -1.13 -13.86 24.87
CA TYR A 422 -2.37 -13.71 24.10
C TYR A 422 -2.10 -13.68 22.59
N THR A 423 -3.08 -14.16 21.83
CA THR A 423 -3.31 -13.72 20.45
C THR A 423 -4.31 -12.58 20.48
N VAL A 424 -3.95 -11.44 19.90
CA VAL A 424 -4.75 -10.20 19.95
C VAL A 424 -5.02 -9.70 18.53
N MET A 425 -6.26 -9.28 18.27
CA MET A 425 -6.65 -8.56 17.06
C MET A 425 -6.82 -7.08 17.37
N PHE A 426 -6.04 -6.24 16.69
CA PHE A 426 -6.14 -4.79 16.74
C PHE A 426 -6.98 -4.25 15.58
N ARG A 427 -7.64 -3.12 15.82
CA ARG A 427 -8.51 -2.41 14.88
C ARG A 427 -8.40 -0.91 15.11
N SER A 428 -8.38 -0.08 14.07
CA SER A 428 -8.29 1.37 14.24
C SER A 428 -9.59 1.97 14.77
N ASN A 429 -10.72 1.30 14.56
CA ASN A 429 -12.05 1.79 14.95
C ASN A 429 -12.61 1.13 16.23
N GLY A 430 -11.80 0.41 17.01
CA GLY A 430 -12.28 -0.30 18.18
C GLY A 430 -11.18 -0.78 19.12
N SER A 431 -11.56 -1.15 20.33
CA SER A 431 -10.67 -1.80 21.28
C SER A 431 -10.14 -3.16 20.75
N PRO A 432 -8.91 -3.56 21.13
CA PRO A 432 -8.34 -4.84 20.74
C PRO A 432 -9.24 -6.00 21.17
N LEU A 433 -9.32 -7.07 20.37
CA LEU A 433 -10.09 -8.27 20.68
C LEU A 433 -9.15 -9.43 21.01
N TYR A 434 -9.27 -10.00 22.20
CA TYR A 434 -8.50 -11.17 22.61
C TYR A 434 -9.11 -12.43 21.99
N ILE A 435 -8.26 -13.21 21.30
CA ILE A 435 -8.67 -14.39 20.53
C ILE A 435 -8.24 -15.67 21.23
N ASN A 436 -7.07 -15.70 21.83
CA ASN A 436 -6.64 -16.89 22.56
C ASN A 436 -5.74 -16.47 23.71
N ARG A 437 -5.78 -17.23 24.80
CA ARG A 437 -4.83 -17.13 25.91
C ARG A 437 -4.12 -18.47 26.04
N ILE A 438 -2.79 -18.41 26.02
CA ILE A 438 -1.91 -19.52 26.31
C ILE A 438 -1.31 -19.26 27.69
N VAL A 439 -1.33 -20.24 28.56
CA VAL A 439 -0.77 -20.18 29.91
C VAL A 439 0.14 -21.37 30.10
N ASN A 440 1.39 -21.10 30.46
CA ASN A 440 2.42 -22.12 30.60
C ASN A 440 2.51 -23.07 29.38
N ASN A 441 2.51 -22.49 28.17
CA ASN A 441 2.51 -23.18 26.88
C ASN A 441 1.32 -24.13 26.63
N GLN A 442 0.24 -23.98 27.40
CA GLN A 442 -1.01 -24.73 27.21
C GLN A 442 -2.13 -23.74 26.90
N SER A 443 -2.94 -24.04 25.89
CA SER A 443 -4.14 -23.22 25.68
C SER A 443 -5.11 -23.44 26.84
N THR A 444 -5.66 -22.33 27.35
CA THR A 444 -6.62 -22.38 28.44
C THR A 444 -8.01 -22.84 28.00
N PHE A 445 -8.30 -22.84 26.70
CA PHE A 445 -9.63 -23.14 26.18
C PHE A 445 -9.64 -23.96 24.88
N VAL A 446 -8.89 -23.57 23.84
CA VAL A 446 -8.90 -24.24 22.53
C VAL A 446 -7.52 -24.29 21.90
N ASN A 447 -7.18 -25.46 21.37
CA ASN A 447 -5.91 -25.68 20.65
C ASN A 447 -5.72 -24.65 19.53
N GLN A 448 -4.48 -24.20 19.33
CA GLN A 448 -4.11 -23.44 18.14
C GLN A 448 -3.97 -24.39 16.94
N PRO A 449 -4.33 -23.97 15.71
CA PRO A 449 -4.68 -22.61 15.29
C PRO A 449 -6.14 -22.25 15.59
N ARG A 450 -6.44 -20.94 15.66
CA ARG A 450 -7.81 -20.47 15.89
C ARG A 450 -8.37 -19.69 14.71
N SER A 451 -9.58 -20.07 14.31
CA SER A 451 -10.45 -19.28 13.42
C SER A 451 -11.29 -18.30 14.25
N ILE A 452 -11.44 -17.08 13.74
CA ILE A 452 -12.37 -16.07 14.28
C ILE A 452 -13.69 -16.28 13.54
N GLY A 453 -14.48 -17.28 13.95
CA GLY A 453 -15.57 -17.88 13.16
C GLY A 453 -16.45 -16.94 12.32
N ASP A 454 -16.83 -15.78 12.85
CA ASP A 454 -17.70 -14.81 12.15
C ASP A 454 -16.95 -13.81 11.25
N MET A 455 -15.63 -13.97 11.10
CA MET A 455 -14.79 -13.14 10.23
C MET A 455 -14.90 -13.65 8.79
N LYS A 456 -15.30 -12.77 7.86
CA LYS A 456 -15.44 -13.10 6.44
C LYS A 456 -14.95 -11.96 5.55
N CYS A 457 -14.44 -12.31 4.38
CA CYS A 457 -14.22 -11.33 3.31
C CYS A 457 -15.50 -11.19 2.48
N GLY A 458 -15.93 -9.96 2.18
CA GLY A 458 -17.12 -9.72 1.37
C GLY A 458 -17.08 -8.38 0.63
N LEU A 459 -17.98 -8.22 -0.33
CA LEU A 459 -18.20 -6.96 -1.04
C LEU A 459 -19.01 -6.01 -0.15
N ASP A 460 -18.52 -4.80 0.07
CA ASP A 460 -19.24 -3.74 0.77
C ASP A 460 -20.12 -2.92 -0.20
N THR A 461 -20.98 -2.08 0.37
CA THR A 461 -21.94 -1.20 -0.33
C THR A 461 -21.28 -0.22 -1.31
N ASP A 462 -20.00 0.11 -1.12
CA ASP A 462 -19.21 0.97 -2.01
C ASP A 462 -18.52 0.20 -3.15
N GLY A 463 -18.74 -1.12 -3.25
CA GLY A 463 -18.15 -1.98 -4.27
C GLY A 463 -16.72 -2.42 -3.99
N THR A 464 -16.16 -2.08 -2.82
CA THR A 464 -14.84 -2.56 -2.40
C THR A 464 -14.96 -3.83 -1.54
N TYR A 465 -13.93 -4.68 -1.57
CA TYR A 465 -13.89 -5.85 -0.69
C TYR A 465 -13.36 -5.46 0.69
N LYS A 466 -14.04 -5.89 1.75
CA LYS A 466 -13.67 -5.61 3.16
C LYS A 466 -13.81 -6.85 4.02
N TRP A 467 -13.06 -6.87 5.13
CA TRP A 467 -13.30 -7.86 6.19
C TRP A 467 -14.56 -7.47 6.96
N PHE A 468 -15.37 -8.45 7.33
CA PHE A 468 -16.58 -8.26 8.14
C PHE A 468 -16.46 -9.08 9.40
N PHE A 469 -16.81 -8.47 10.53
CA PHE A 469 -16.95 -9.16 11.82
C PHE A 469 -18.34 -8.88 12.38
N HIS A 470 -19.12 -9.93 12.62
CA HIS A 470 -20.55 -9.83 12.97
C HIS A 470 -21.32 -8.87 12.03
N ASP A 471 -21.11 -9.03 10.72
CA ASP A 471 -21.78 -8.30 9.64
C ASP A 471 -21.47 -6.80 9.55
N TYR A 472 -20.49 -6.30 10.32
CA TYR A 472 -20.01 -4.93 10.21
C TYR A 472 -18.63 -4.88 9.53
N PRO A 473 -18.41 -3.99 8.54
CA PRO A 473 -17.14 -3.90 7.83
C PRO A 473 -16.03 -3.35 8.74
N ILE A 474 -14.88 -4.01 8.74
CA ILE A 474 -13.64 -3.58 9.38
C ILE A 474 -12.69 -3.15 8.28
N THR A 475 -12.36 -1.86 8.29
CA THR A 475 -11.47 -1.22 7.30
C THR A 475 -10.01 -1.59 7.50
N ASP A 476 -9.62 -1.94 8.73
CA ASP A 476 -8.24 -2.22 9.08
C ASP A 476 -8.19 -3.24 10.22
N MET A 477 -7.48 -4.33 9.98
CA MET A 477 -7.36 -5.42 10.92
C MET A 477 -5.89 -5.82 11.01
N SER A 478 -5.42 -5.94 12.24
CA SER A 478 -4.05 -6.34 12.51
C SER A 478 -4.00 -7.40 13.61
N PHE A 479 -2.98 -8.24 13.62
CA PHE A 479 -2.77 -9.20 14.70
C PHE A 479 -1.40 -9.04 15.35
N ALA A 480 -1.35 -9.31 16.64
CA ALA A 480 -0.11 -9.44 17.40
C ALA A 480 -0.23 -10.56 18.42
N CYS A 481 0.91 -11.13 18.79
CA CYS A 481 1.05 -11.95 19.98
C CYS A 481 1.62 -11.07 21.10
N GLN A 482 1.07 -11.17 22.31
CA GLN A 482 1.51 -10.34 23.43
C GLN A 482 1.77 -11.17 24.68
N ALA A 483 2.90 -10.91 25.34
CA ALA A 483 3.24 -11.54 26.60
C ALA A 483 2.19 -11.22 27.67
N ASP A 484 1.87 -12.23 28.46
CA ASP A 484 0.96 -12.15 29.60
C ASP A 484 1.73 -12.66 30.80
N VAL A 485 2.73 -11.94 31.29
CA VAL A 485 3.66 -12.43 32.33
C VAL A 485 3.68 -11.55 33.58
N GLU A 486 2.90 -10.47 33.58
CA GLU A 486 2.97 -9.42 34.62
C GLU A 486 1.96 -9.61 35.74
N SER A 487 1.11 -10.64 35.68
CA SER A 487 -0.05 -10.78 36.58
C SER A 487 0.30 -10.74 38.07
N CYS A 488 1.47 -11.28 38.44
CA CYS A 488 1.95 -11.33 39.82
C CYS A 488 2.42 -9.97 40.37
N ASN A 489 2.61 -8.97 39.51
CA ASN A 489 3.02 -7.63 39.93
C ASN A 489 1.83 -6.73 40.25
N CYS A 490 0.61 -7.11 39.88
CA CYS A 490 -0.57 -6.32 40.16
C CYS A 490 -1.00 -6.42 41.63
N PRO A 491 -1.76 -5.41 42.13
CA PRO A 491 -2.35 -5.46 43.46
C PRO A 491 -3.18 -6.74 43.65
N PRO A 492 -3.16 -7.37 44.84
CA PRO A 492 -3.93 -8.57 45.09
C PRO A 492 -5.43 -8.28 44.94
N ILE A 493 -6.14 -9.22 44.31
CA ILE A 493 -7.60 -9.13 44.20
C ILE A 493 -8.20 -9.60 45.52
N VAL A 494 -9.06 -8.77 46.09
CA VAL A 494 -9.72 -9.07 47.38
C VAL A 494 -11.20 -9.38 47.17
N GLU A 495 -11.73 -10.28 47.99
CA GLU A 495 -13.16 -10.57 48.03
C GLU A 495 -13.94 -9.41 48.65
N LEU A 496 -15.17 -9.21 48.20
CA LEU A 496 -16.09 -8.24 48.77
C LEU A 496 -16.65 -8.79 50.10
N PRO A 497 -16.33 -8.20 51.27
CA PRO A 497 -16.70 -8.82 52.55
C PRO A 497 -18.21 -8.94 52.79
N SER A 498 -18.99 -8.05 52.19
CA SER A 498 -20.46 -8.05 52.31
C SER A 498 -21.14 -9.11 51.46
N HIS A 499 -20.49 -9.58 50.39
CA HIS A 499 -21.02 -10.60 49.48
C HIS A 499 -19.84 -11.43 48.92
N PRO A 500 -19.26 -12.34 49.72
CA PRO A 500 -18.02 -13.02 49.34
C PRO A 500 -18.25 -13.94 48.13
N ALA A 501 -17.25 -14.00 47.25
CA ALA A 501 -17.16 -14.97 46.18
C ALA A 501 -16.03 -15.96 46.52
N LEU A 502 -16.23 -17.25 46.29
CA LEU A 502 -15.18 -18.25 46.43
C LEU A 502 -14.19 -18.09 45.27
N LEU A 503 -12.95 -17.74 45.57
CA LEU A 503 -11.86 -17.59 44.60
C LEU A 503 -10.90 -18.79 44.62
N GLU A 504 -10.73 -19.44 43.47
CA GLU A 504 -9.80 -20.56 43.31
C GLU A 504 -8.80 -20.29 42.18
N THR A 505 -7.51 -20.54 42.43
CA THR A 505 -6.47 -20.42 41.40
C THR A 505 -6.53 -21.59 40.42
N ARG A 506 -6.63 -21.31 39.12
CA ARG A 506 -6.81 -22.33 38.07
C ARG A 506 -5.53 -23.00 37.61
N TYR A 507 -4.42 -22.25 37.56
CA TYR A 507 -3.15 -22.72 37.00
C TYR A 507 -2.01 -22.59 38.01
N GLN A 508 -2.05 -23.37 39.08
CA GLN A 508 -1.04 -23.33 40.14
C GLN A 508 0.40 -23.59 39.65
N GLY A 509 0.56 -24.26 38.49
CA GLY A 509 1.87 -24.54 37.88
C GLY A 509 2.42 -23.42 36.98
N ALA A 510 1.72 -22.29 36.83
CA ALA A 510 2.14 -21.16 36.01
C ALA A 510 2.66 -20.02 36.93
N PRO A 511 3.98 -19.92 37.17
CA PRO A 511 4.55 -19.04 38.20
C PRO A 511 4.40 -17.54 37.89
N ASP A 512 4.15 -17.19 36.63
CA ASP A 512 3.92 -15.86 36.11
C ASP A 512 2.42 -15.49 36.04
N GLN A 513 1.52 -16.41 36.42
CA GLN A 513 0.06 -16.29 36.34
C GLN A 513 -0.64 -16.31 37.71
N CYS A 514 -0.39 -15.29 38.52
CA CYS A 514 -1.01 -15.12 39.83
C CYS A 514 -2.48 -14.66 39.80
N SER A 515 -3.05 -14.37 38.63
CA SER A 515 -4.39 -13.75 38.52
C SER A 515 -5.45 -14.57 37.80
N LEU A 516 -5.17 -15.83 37.52
CA LEU A 516 -6.11 -16.73 36.87
C LEU A 516 -7.03 -17.36 37.92
N TYR A 517 -8.10 -16.63 38.24
CA TYR A 517 -9.10 -17.07 39.21
C TYR A 517 -10.33 -17.69 38.52
N ASN A 518 -10.83 -18.74 39.15
CA ASN A 518 -12.20 -19.22 39.06
C ASN A 518 -12.97 -18.58 40.22
N ALA A 519 -14.08 -17.92 39.93
CA ALA A 519 -14.97 -17.36 40.95
C ALA A 519 -16.32 -18.06 40.93
N GLN A 520 -16.80 -18.42 42.13
CA GLN A 520 -18.08 -19.05 42.34
C GLN A 520 -18.84 -18.39 43.49
N CYS A 521 -20.16 -18.38 43.39
CA CYS A 521 -21.04 -17.96 44.46
C CYS A 521 -21.62 -19.18 45.15
N GLU A 522 -21.76 -19.13 46.48
CA GLU A 522 -22.39 -20.23 47.26
C GLU A 522 -23.85 -20.42 46.84
N ASP A 523 -24.57 -19.31 46.66
CA ASP A 523 -25.92 -19.31 46.10
C ASP A 523 -25.85 -19.29 44.56
N ARG A 524 -26.48 -20.29 43.94
CA ARG A 524 -26.57 -20.43 42.48
C ARG A 524 -27.42 -19.34 41.81
N ALA A 525 -28.22 -18.60 42.57
CA ALA A 525 -28.96 -17.45 42.06
C ALA A 525 -28.08 -16.19 41.91
N LEU A 526 -26.88 -16.19 42.50
CA LEU A 526 -25.93 -15.08 42.42
C LEU A 526 -24.84 -15.37 41.37
N LEU A 527 -24.34 -14.29 40.78
CA LEU A 527 -23.22 -14.30 39.84
C LEU A 527 -22.05 -13.51 40.43
N PRO A 528 -20.80 -13.94 40.19
CA PRO A 528 -19.64 -13.18 40.61
C PRO A 528 -19.40 -12.02 39.64
N PHE A 529 -19.24 -10.81 40.19
CA PHE A 529 -18.95 -9.58 39.48
C PHE A 529 -17.58 -9.02 39.86
N LEU A 530 -16.98 -8.25 38.94
CA LEU A 530 -15.83 -7.41 39.25
C LEU A 530 -16.34 -6.04 39.71
N TYR A 531 -15.93 -5.62 40.91
CA TYR A 531 -16.21 -4.30 41.44
C TYR A 531 -14.94 -3.44 41.40
N SER A 532 -15.08 -2.22 40.90
CA SER A 532 -14.03 -1.21 40.89
C SER A 532 -14.65 0.14 41.24
N ASN A 533 -13.82 1.09 41.68
CA ASN A 533 -14.23 2.49 41.80
C ASN A 533 -14.80 3.05 40.48
N ASN A 534 -14.37 2.51 39.33
CA ASN A 534 -14.81 2.93 38.00
C ASN A 534 -16.15 2.31 37.55
N GLY A 535 -16.68 1.36 38.33
CA GLY A 535 -17.95 0.68 38.09
C GLY A 535 -17.91 -0.82 38.35
N THR A 536 -19.08 -1.45 38.25
CA THR A 536 -19.26 -2.91 38.30
C THR A 536 -19.19 -3.49 36.90
N ILE A 537 -18.57 -4.66 36.71
CA ILE A 537 -18.48 -5.36 35.42
C ILE A 537 -19.10 -6.74 35.53
N ASN A 538 -20.01 -7.03 34.60
CA ASN A 538 -20.47 -8.38 34.31
C ASN A 538 -19.54 -9.01 33.27
N SER A 539 -19.03 -10.21 33.55
CA SER A 539 -18.17 -10.96 32.63
C SER A 539 -18.92 -11.67 31.50
N GLY A 540 -20.26 -11.72 31.57
CA GLY A 540 -21.11 -12.43 30.61
C GLY A 540 -20.98 -13.95 30.71
N ALA A 541 -20.71 -14.47 31.91
CA ALA A 541 -20.50 -15.89 32.17
C ALA A 541 -21.82 -16.68 32.20
N LEU A 542 -21.77 -17.93 31.71
CA LEU A 542 -22.89 -18.89 31.74
C LEU A 542 -22.94 -19.76 33.02
N GLY A 543 -22.06 -19.51 34.00
CA GLY A 543 -21.86 -20.36 35.17
C GLY A 543 -20.70 -19.86 36.05
N PRO A 544 -19.88 -20.75 36.66
CA PRO A 544 -18.63 -20.35 37.29
C PRO A 544 -17.82 -19.42 36.38
N THR A 545 -17.39 -18.29 36.93
CA THR A 545 -16.78 -17.24 36.11
C THR A 545 -15.28 -17.43 36.07
N PHE A 546 -14.77 -17.55 34.85
CA PHE A 546 -13.34 -17.46 34.57
C PHE A 546 -13.00 -16.07 34.03
N TYR A 547 -12.12 -15.34 34.72
CA TYR A 547 -11.73 -14.01 34.28
C TYR A 547 -10.60 -14.06 33.23
N GLU A 548 -10.85 -14.73 32.10
CA GLU A 548 -9.85 -14.92 31.03
C GLU A 548 -9.38 -13.59 30.42
N ASP A 549 -10.26 -12.58 30.39
CA ASP A 549 -10.01 -11.22 29.90
C ASP A 549 -9.40 -10.29 30.97
N LEU A 550 -9.25 -10.76 32.21
CA LEU A 550 -8.62 -9.98 33.27
C LEU A 550 -7.11 -10.11 33.17
N THR A 551 -6.45 -8.97 33.04
CA THR A 551 -5.03 -8.93 32.74
C THR A 551 -4.34 -7.78 33.48
N CYS A 552 -3.09 -8.01 33.87
CA CYS A 552 -2.27 -7.02 34.57
C CYS A 552 -1.42 -6.26 33.57
N ILE A 553 -1.39 -4.93 33.67
CA ILE A 553 -0.68 -4.08 32.73
C ILE A 553 0.23 -3.12 33.48
N ARG A 554 1.51 -3.12 33.11
CA ARG A 554 2.46 -2.09 33.52
C ARG A 554 2.17 -0.76 32.83
N GLU A 555 1.90 0.26 33.61
CA GLU A 555 1.86 1.66 33.20
C GLU A 555 3.08 2.42 33.77
N THR A 556 3.16 3.72 33.46
CA THR A 556 4.25 4.60 33.92
C THR A 556 4.42 4.60 35.44
N TYR A 557 3.33 4.50 36.20
CA TYR A 557 3.31 4.69 37.66
C TYR A 557 3.00 3.41 38.45
N GLY A 558 3.00 2.24 37.81
CA GLY A 558 2.76 0.96 38.50
C GLY A 558 2.03 -0.06 37.63
N TYR A 559 1.47 -1.06 38.29
CA TYR A 559 0.72 -2.16 37.66
C TYR A 559 -0.76 -2.03 37.99
N PHE A 560 -1.61 -2.17 36.97
CA PHE A 560 -3.05 -2.01 37.10
C PHE A 560 -3.81 -3.17 36.47
N TRP A 561 -4.94 -3.53 37.08
CA TRP A 561 -5.86 -4.49 36.51
C TRP A 561 -6.64 -3.86 35.37
N TYR A 562 -6.72 -4.58 34.26
CA TYR A 562 -7.62 -4.28 33.16
C TYR A 562 -8.53 -5.46 32.94
N TYR A 563 -9.82 -5.20 32.77
CA TYR A 563 -10.73 -6.16 32.17
C TYR A 563 -11.03 -5.68 30.76
N PHE A 564 -10.58 -6.46 29.78
CA PHE A 564 -10.54 -6.03 28.39
C PHE A 564 -9.67 -4.76 28.22
N ASN A 565 -10.26 -3.60 27.87
CA ASN A 565 -9.59 -2.31 27.83
C ASN A 565 -10.07 -1.33 28.93
N GLN A 566 -10.85 -1.80 29.90
CA GLN A 566 -11.29 -0.99 31.04
C GLN A 566 -10.30 -1.12 32.20
N LYS A 567 -9.67 -0.01 32.58
CA LYS A 567 -8.84 0.07 33.79
C LYS A 567 -9.71 -0.08 35.05
N LEU A 568 -9.27 -0.95 35.96
CA LEU A 568 -9.93 -1.26 37.22
C LEU A 568 -9.11 -0.74 38.40
N GLU A 569 -9.69 0.21 39.11
CA GLU A 569 -9.16 0.74 40.37
C GLU A 569 -9.75 0.02 41.57
N ASN A 570 -8.91 -0.38 42.52
CA ASN A 570 -9.29 -1.09 43.75
C ASN A 570 -10.18 -2.30 43.48
N LEU A 571 -9.74 -3.17 42.57
CA LEU A 571 -10.49 -4.34 42.12
C LEU A 571 -10.88 -5.26 43.27
N LYS A 572 -12.18 -5.58 43.33
CA LYS A 572 -12.75 -6.59 44.23
C LYS A 572 -13.63 -7.55 43.44
N ILE A 573 -13.82 -8.76 43.97
CA ILE A 573 -14.77 -9.73 43.43
C ILE A 573 -15.83 -10.02 44.48
N GLY A 574 -17.10 -9.99 44.07
CA GLY A 574 -18.22 -10.30 44.97
C GLY A 574 -19.40 -10.91 44.23
N CYS A 575 -20.34 -11.47 44.97
CA CYS A 575 -21.52 -12.15 44.43
C CYS A 575 -22.77 -11.29 44.52
N ASP A 576 -23.52 -11.15 43.43
CA ASP A 576 -24.78 -10.40 43.43
C ASP A 576 -25.75 -10.90 42.35
N THR A 577 -26.92 -10.28 42.24
CA THR A 577 -27.80 -10.45 41.07
C THR A 577 -27.55 -9.32 40.06
N VAL A 578 -27.83 -9.57 38.77
CA VAL A 578 -27.76 -8.52 37.73
C VAL A 578 -28.65 -7.32 38.10
N GLN A 579 -29.84 -7.58 38.64
CA GLN A 579 -30.79 -6.56 39.07
C GLN A 579 -30.23 -5.66 40.18
N ASN A 580 -29.55 -6.22 41.18
CA ASN A 580 -28.94 -5.44 42.25
C ASN A 580 -27.70 -4.68 41.78
N ALA A 581 -26.83 -5.36 41.03
CA ALA A 581 -25.57 -4.78 40.55
C ALA A 581 -25.78 -3.60 39.60
N PHE A 582 -26.85 -3.63 38.79
CA PHE A 582 -27.08 -2.64 37.74
C PHE A 582 -28.44 -1.93 37.79
N GLY A 583 -29.29 -2.23 38.77
CA GLY A 583 -30.63 -1.66 38.89
C GLY A 583 -31.62 -2.09 37.79
N SER A 584 -31.24 -3.01 36.91
CA SER A 584 -32.04 -3.49 35.79
C SER A 584 -31.83 -4.98 35.57
N GLY A 585 -32.88 -5.66 35.11
CA GLY A 585 -32.88 -7.10 34.92
C GLY A 585 -31.93 -7.56 33.82
N GLU A 586 -31.58 -8.84 33.87
CA GLU A 586 -30.84 -9.49 32.80
C GLU A 586 -31.68 -9.53 31.52
N VAL A 587 -31.08 -9.12 30.40
CA VAL A 587 -31.71 -9.20 29.07
C VAL A 587 -31.38 -10.55 28.43
N CYS A 588 -30.13 -10.96 28.59
CA CYS A 588 -29.59 -12.24 28.14
C CYS A 588 -28.29 -12.51 28.89
N VAL A 589 -27.61 -13.60 28.54
CA VAL A 589 -26.33 -14.04 29.14
C VAL A 589 -25.24 -12.95 29.19
N CYS A 590 -25.27 -11.97 28.27
CA CYS A 590 -24.33 -10.84 28.29
C CYS A 590 -24.59 -9.83 29.43
N GLY A 591 -25.67 -10.00 30.18
CA GLY A 591 -26.09 -9.11 31.26
C GLY A 591 -27.27 -8.21 30.89
N ASN A 592 -27.30 -7.04 31.52
CA ASN A 592 -28.33 -6.03 31.30
C ASN A 592 -28.03 -5.15 30.09
N PHE A 593 -29.06 -4.45 29.60
CA PHE A 593 -28.95 -3.41 28.59
C PHE A 593 -29.99 -2.31 28.91
N PRO A 594 -29.69 -1.39 29.84
CA PRO A 594 -30.62 -0.35 30.25
C PRO A 594 -30.92 0.63 29.13
N LEU A 595 -32.16 1.12 29.10
CA LEU A 595 -32.61 2.20 28.24
C LEU A 595 -32.52 3.53 28.99
N ILE A 596 -31.90 4.52 28.36
CA ILE A 596 -31.78 5.87 28.88
C ILE A 596 -33.03 6.64 28.46
N THR A 597 -33.87 6.98 29.43
CA THR A 597 -35.15 7.66 29.24
C THR A 597 -35.23 9.00 29.96
N SER A 598 -34.18 9.42 30.66
CA SER A 598 -34.12 10.69 31.38
C SER A 598 -32.74 11.35 31.27
N ALA A 599 -32.70 12.67 31.42
CA ALA A 599 -31.47 13.44 31.40
C ALA A 599 -30.50 13.03 32.54
N GLU A 600 -31.04 12.64 33.70
CA GLU A 600 -30.23 12.14 34.82
C GLU A 600 -29.49 10.84 34.45
N GLN A 601 -30.16 9.92 33.75
CA GLN A 601 -29.54 8.70 33.26
C GLN A 601 -28.51 9.03 32.18
N LEU A 602 -28.82 9.92 31.25
CA LEU A 602 -27.88 10.33 30.20
C LEU A 602 -26.59 10.90 30.80
N ASN A 603 -26.70 11.78 31.80
CA ASN A 603 -25.55 12.36 32.51
C ASN A 603 -24.68 11.30 33.21
N ARG A 604 -25.25 10.14 33.57
CA ARG A 604 -24.50 9.03 34.19
C ARG A 604 -23.68 8.25 33.17
N TYR A 605 -24.22 8.06 31.96
CA TYR A 605 -23.61 7.23 30.92
C TYR A 605 -22.75 8.02 29.93
N ASP A 606 -23.07 9.28 29.66
CA ASP A 606 -22.32 10.18 28.78
C ASP A 606 -21.08 10.76 29.48
N ARG A 607 -20.11 9.89 29.77
CA ARG A 607 -18.85 10.26 30.46
C ARG A 607 -18.00 11.27 29.68
N GLN A 608 -18.23 11.40 28.38
CA GLN A 608 -17.47 12.28 27.49
C GLN A 608 -18.19 13.60 27.20
N LEU A 609 -19.42 13.77 27.73
CA LEU A 609 -20.23 14.97 27.57
C LEU A 609 -20.56 15.30 26.11
N GLU A 610 -20.53 14.30 25.21
CA GLU A 610 -20.76 14.46 23.76
C GLU A 610 -22.23 14.81 23.46
N TYR A 611 -23.14 14.37 24.32
CA TYR A 611 -24.60 14.57 24.19
C TYR A 611 -25.13 15.51 25.27
N THR A 612 -24.28 16.41 25.76
CA THR A 612 -24.70 17.50 26.64
C THR A 612 -25.78 18.33 25.93
N ASN A 613 -26.97 18.44 26.54
CA ASN A 613 -28.17 19.09 25.99
C ASN A 613 -28.87 18.34 24.84
N ALA A 614 -28.54 17.08 24.57
CA ALA A 614 -29.32 16.28 23.62
C ALA A 614 -30.76 16.09 24.13
N SER A 615 -31.72 16.13 23.20
CA SER A 615 -33.09 15.69 23.48
C SER A 615 -33.15 14.17 23.44
N ILE A 616 -33.91 13.58 24.38
CA ILE A 616 -34.14 12.14 24.46
C ILE A 616 -35.47 11.84 23.78
N GLY A 617 -35.41 11.04 22.72
CA GLY A 617 -36.57 10.67 21.90
C GLY A 617 -37.21 9.37 22.35
N THR A 618 -38.32 9.03 21.69
CA THR A 618 -38.96 7.73 21.88
C THR A 618 -38.22 6.62 21.15
N TYR A 619 -38.22 5.42 21.75
CA TYR A 619 -37.66 4.20 21.17
C TYR A 619 -38.80 3.22 20.86
N SER A 620 -38.61 2.41 19.82
CA SER A 620 -39.59 1.38 19.39
C SER A 620 -39.03 -0.04 19.44
N PHE A 621 -37.96 -0.25 20.21
CA PHE A 621 -37.29 -1.55 20.35
C PHE A 621 -37.29 -2.04 21.80
N GLN A 622 -37.19 -3.36 21.96
CA GLN A 622 -37.00 -4.01 23.25
C GLN A 622 -35.66 -4.74 23.25
N PRO A 623 -34.76 -4.50 24.22
CA PRO A 623 -33.51 -5.24 24.32
C PRO A 623 -33.75 -6.75 24.39
N SER A 624 -32.94 -7.49 23.64
CA SER A 624 -32.92 -8.96 23.62
C SER A 624 -31.49 -9.44 23.32
N CYS A 625 -31.27 -10.74 23.06
CA CYS A 625 -29.95 -11.24 22.64
C CYS A 625 -29.47 -10.63 21.31
N GLU A 626 -30.40 -10.23 20.42
CA GLU A 626 -30.09 -9.60 19.13
C GLU A 626 -31.25 -8.68 18.75
N PHE A 627 -31.00 -7.38 18.59
CA PHE A 627 -32.05 -6.41 18.32
C PHE A 627 -31.56 -5.17 17.59
N ASN A 628 -32.44 -4.58 16.78
CA ASN A 628 -32.21 -3.29 16.13
C ASN A 628 -32.70 -2.15 17.02
N MET A 629 -31.89 -1.11 17.15
CA MET A 629 -32.30 0.11 17.85
C MET A 629 -33.00 1.07 16.90
N ASN A 630 -34.33 1.07 16.94
CA ASN A 630 -35.16 1.94 16.10
C ASN A 630 -35.64 3.17 16.90
N CYS A 631 -35.27 4.35 16.42
CA CYS A 631 -35.65 5.65 17.01
C CYS A 631 -36.68 6.39 16.15
N GLU A 632 -37.38 7.34 16.76
CA GLU A 632 -38.27 8.25 16.04
C GLU A 632 -37.51 9.15 15.04
N GLU A 633 -38.24 9.70 14.07
CA GLU A 633 -37.64 10.48 12.98
C GLU A 633 -36.83 11.68 13.51
N GLY A 634 -35.60 11.83 13.01
CA GLY A 634 -34.68 12.89 13.43
C GLY A 634 -33.87 12.57 14.69
N TYR A 635 -34.06 11.41 15.33
CA TYR A 635 -33.23 10.93 16.44
C TYR A 635 -32.30 9.82 15.97
N THR A 636 -31.14 9.72 16.63
CA THR A 636 -30.12 8.71 16.35
C THR A 636 -30.05 7.72 17.50
N ALA A 637 -29.97 6.42 17.17
CA ALA A 637 -29.70 5.37 18.15
C ALA A 637 -28.24 5.44 18.61
N VAL A 638 -28.02 5.57 19.92
CA VAL A 638 -26.70 5.69 20.53
C VAL A 638 -26.54 4.64 21.63
N VAL A 639 -25.42 3.92 21.63
CA VAL A 639 -25.01 3.02 22.70
C VAL A 639 -23.84 3.63 23.47
N PHE A 640 -23.99 3.72 24.78
CA PHE A 640 -22.94 4.07 25.72
C PHE A 640 -22.32 2.79 26.26
N SER A 641 -21.04 2.87 26.62
CA SER A 641 -20.29 1.74 27.15
C SER A 641 -19.32 2.22 28.23
N SER A 642 -18.97 1.38 29.20
CA SER A 642 -17.99 1.77 30.21
C SER A 642 -16.57 1.87 29.65
N ASN A 643 -16.27 1.07 28.63
CA ASN A 643 -14.91 0.84 28.10
C ASN A 643 -14.65 1.48 26.73
N TYR A 644 -15.64 2.16 26.14
CA TYR A 644 -15.54 2.72 24.80
C TYR A 644 -16.30 4.05 24.72
N LYS A 645 -15.93 4.90 23.76
CA LYS A 645 -16.71 6.10 23.45
C LYS A 645 -18.12 5.73 23.00
N SER A 646 -19.03 6.71 23.03
CA SER A 646 -20.39 6.51 22.52
C SER A 646 -20.38 5.98 21.08
N LEU A 647 -21.34 5.11 20.75
CA LEU A 647 -21.46 4.49 19.43
C LEU A 647 -22.81 4.82 18.82
N LYS A 648 -22.82 5.48 17.67
CA LYS A 648 -24.02 5.62 16.84
C LYS A 648 -24.28 4.29 16.13
N VAL A 649 -25.46 3.71 16.32
CA VAL A 649 -25.82 2.41 15.73
C VAL A 649 -26.19 2.62 14.26
N VAL A 650 -25.59 1.83 13.35
CA VAL A 650 -25.71 2.04 11.90
C VAL A 650 -26.33 0.82 11.22
N GLY A 651 -27.66 0.73 11.20
CA GLY A 651 -28.41 -0.26 10.40
C GLY A 651 -28.15 -1.74 10.71
N ILE A 652 -27.32 -2.05 11.71
CA ILE A 652 -26.89 -3.39 12.12
C ILE A 652 -27.35 -3.62 13.56
N PRO A 653 -27.86 -4.82 13.90
CA PRO A 653 -28.35 -5.10 15.24
C PRO A 653 -27.24 -5.09 16.28
N VAL A 654 -27.60 -4.67 17.49
CA VAL A 654 -26.83 -4.92 18.70
C VAL A 654 -26.93 -6.41 19.01
N LYS A 655 -25.80 -7.09 19.24
CA LYS A 655 -25.76 -8.54 19.45
C LYS A 655 -25.06 -8.90 20.77
N CYS A 656 -25.65 -9.84 21.50
CA CYS A 656 -24.99 -10.64 22.51
C CYS A 656 -24.47 -11.91 21.85
N THR A 657 -23.15 -12.05 21.72
CA THR A 657 -22.54 -13.15 20.96
C THR A 657 -21.39 -13.80 21.72
N TYR A 658 -20.80 -14.86 21.18
CA TYR A 658 -19.69 -15.57 21.80
C TYR A 658 -18.46 -14.68 21.95
N ASN A 659 -17.73 -14.84 23.05
CA ASN A 659 -16.41 -14.23 23.20
C ASN A 659 -15.39 -15.08 22.44
N PRO A 660 -14.60 -14.50 21.50
CA PRO A 660 -13.55 -15.22 20.80
C PRO A 660 -12.45 -15.72 21.70
N LEU A 661 -12.40 -15.41 23.01
CA LEU A 661 -11.46 -16.01 23.95
C LEU A 661 -11.97 -17.36 24.49
N SER A 662 -13.28 -17.48 24.73
CA SER A 662 -13.92 -18.69 25.30
C SER A 662 -15.41 -18.76 24.99
N SER A 663 -15.92 -19.96 24.72
CA SER A 663 -17.36 -20.16 24.46
C SER A 663 -18.23 -20.10 25.71
N LEU A 664 -17.62 -19.96 26.90
CA LEU A 664 -18.31 -19.83 28.18
C LEU A 664 -18.65 -18.38 28.54
N PHE A 665 -18.09 -17.42 27.79
CA PHE A 665 -18.43 -16.00 27.92
C PHE A 665 -19.19 -15.53 26.70
N ARG A 666 -20.14 -14.64 26.97
CA ARG A 666 -20.79 -13.84 25.95
C ARG A 666 -20.36 -12.39 26.08
N MET A 667 -20.37 -11.67 24.97
CA MET A 667 -20.01 -10.26 24.92
C MET A 667 -21.06 -9.49 24.12
N TRP A 668 -21.32 -8.26 24.55
CA TRP A 668 -22.09 -7.31 23.75
C TRP A 668 -21.22 -6.76 22.63
N VAL A 669 -21.78 -6.74 21.42
CA VAL A 669 -21.15 -6.22 20.21
C VAL A 669 -22.06 -5.17 19.56
N VAL A 670 -21.49 -4.01 19.26
CA VAL A 670 -22.13 -2.91 18.54
C VAL A 670 -21.17 -2.43 17.45
N ASN A 671 -21.60 -2.41 16.18
CA ASN A 671 -20.75 -2.04 15.04
C ASN A 671 -19.40 -2.77 15.04
N ALA A 672 -19.41 -4.11 15.22
CA ALA A 672 -18.22 -4.95 15.47
C ALA A 672 -17.41 -4.65 16.75
N VAL A 673 -17.68 -3.59 17.52
CA VAL A 673 -16.95 -3.25 18.75
C VAL A 673 -17.51 -4.01 19.94
N ARG A 674 -16.63 -4.62 20.75
CA ARG A 674 -17.01 -5.21 22.04
C ARG A 674 -17.24 -4.08 23.06
N VAL A 675 -18.43 -4.05 23.65
CA VAL A 675 -18.83 -3.06 24.66
C VAL A 675 -19.06 -3.72 26.02
N LEU A 676 -18.73 -3.01 27.10
CA LEU A 676 -18.91 -3.44 28.48
C LEU A 676 -20.02 -2.60 29.14
N ASN A 677 -20.94 -3.27 29.82
CA ASN A 677 -22.10 -2.67 30.50
C ASN A 677 -22.85 -1.64 29.62
N PRO A 678 -23.29 -2.03 28.42
CA PRO A 678 -23.85 -1.08 27.48
C PRO A 678 -25.19 -0.50 27.92
N ALA A 679 -25.50 0.74 27.52
CA ALA A 679 -26.79 1.38 27.70
C ALA A 679 -27.24 2.07 26.40
N GLY A 680 -28.51 1.97 26.03
CA GLY A 680 -29.04 2.52 24.77
C GLY A 680 -29.91 3.75 24.96
N ALA A 681 -29.83 4.69 24.00
CA ALA A 681 -30.68 5.88 23.94
C ALA A 681 -31.07 6.23 22.50
N CYS A 682 -32.17 6.97 22.35
CA CYS A 682 -32.50 7.70 21.12
C CYS A 682 -32.25 9.19 21.36
N LEU A 683 -31.26 9.77 20.68
CA LEU A 683 -30.77 11.12 20.96
C LEU A 683 -30.80 12.01 19.72
N LYS A 684 -31.12 13.29 19.94
CA LYS A 684 -31.01 14.35 18.93
C LYS A 684 -30.25 15.52 19.52
N LEU A 685 -29.12 15.84 18.88
CA LEU A 685 -28.34 17.04 19.19
C LEU A 685 -29.12 18.26 18.70
N ASN A 686 -29.17 19.30 19.53
CA ASN A 686 -29.85 20.56 19.24
C ASN A 686 -29.00 21.47 18.36
#